data_AF-A0A7Y3LK19-F1
#
_entry.id   AF-A0A7Y3LK19-F1
#
_cell.length_a   1.000
_cell.length_b   1.000
_cell.length_c   1.000
_cell.angle_alpha   90.00
_cell.angle_beta   90.00
_cell.angle_gamma   90.00
#
_symmetry.space_group_name_H-M   'P 1'
#
loop_
_entity.id
_entity.type
_entity.pdbx_description
1 polymer ?
#
loop_
_entity_poly.entity_id
_entity_poly.type
_entity_poly.pdbx_seq_one_letter_code
_entity_poly.pdbx_strand_id
1 'polypeptide(L)'
;MINENVISSEQLPKADLESSVPPTQKLDLSHKPGLDGIRGIMVIAVNYYHGGIAGSGGMYLGVEGFFVLSGYLITSLLLSDLITKKSVNFGKFWSRRARRLLPALLVLIAVFLLVNAFLGASDSHTTARGDALSALFYSANWYFIAIHTGYFGAHSAVSPLQHTWSLAIEEQFYLLWPLVISILWWIRRSLNLLLLFCASGIFASALLMASVYNNGLGIDHAYYGTDTRSQSLLFGCALAVILAKWPPSESRVAKRSIVPLVGVLAILFALLIASQASGPPGWIFKGGFTSFDFLVALIIAAIVVAPAGIISKCLSVLPLRLAGEISYGWYLWQFPVDQWLTSARVGVSGLPLFGVRILVGLTLAVISYRFIEQPIRRGVHFKNKSAFIFTPIAIISVSLGAILVGDIPVGGQTFFESPSASASMQANPLRILLEGDSIALSLGILPNGVALRLGDSLSDSGMFGCGVLNSGLINFQGHIQPQSGGGTSCSEWKTKYAQDVSLTKPDVSVLLVGRWEDLDRNFGTGWEHIGEKDFDARLVTALQTAISILHDGNIPVVLLTEPYLSESPQLNGSPWPYDSKTRINDFNTILKHVAAQSHGVATVIDLNRFVSPGGNFTQSMNGVQIRTSDGVHFTEQGSDMIVQWLFPKLNTIGMHHYLHHEIFSGTPSTVPPIKLSSS
;
A
#
# COMPACT_ATOMS: atom_id res chain seq x y z
N MET A 1 17.16 -15.43 -100.77
CA MET A 1 17.55 -15.76 -99.39
C MET A 1 16.27 -15.93 -98.59
N ILE A 2 15.89 -17.21 -98.41
CA ILE A 2 15.03 -17.81 -97.36
C ILE A 2 13.91 -16.88 -96.81
N ASN A 3 12.68 -16.96 -97.34
CA ASN A 3 11.53 -17.79 -96.88
C ASN A 3 11.19 -17.55 -95.39
N GLU A 4 9.96 -17.35 -94.93
CA GLU A 4 8.61 -17.65 -95.43
C GLU A 4 7.60 -16.93 -94.49
N ASN A 5 6.45 -16.48 -95.02
CA ASN A 5 5.06 -16.71 -94.56
C ASN A 5 4.75 -16.75 -93.03
N VAL A 6 3.61 -16.32 -92.44
CA VAL A 6 2.26 -15.92 -92.86
C VAL A 6 1.45 -15.71 -91.56
N ILE A 7 0.59 -14.68 -91.53
CA ILE A 7 -0.78 -14.58 -90.95
C ILE A 7 -1.05 -14.86 -89.45
N SER A 8 -1.92 -13.98 -88.92
CA SER A 8 -2.63 -13.90 -87.65
C SER A 8 -3.28 -15.17 -87.10
N SER A 9 -3.38 -15.25 -85.76
CA SER A 9 -4.65 -15.47 -85.05
C SER A 9 -4.54 -15.20 -83.54
N GLU A 10 -5.66 -14.77 -83.00
CA GLU A 10 -6.04 -14.51 -81.61
C GLU A 10 -5.84 -15.73 -80.68
N GLN A 11 -5.17 -15.56 -79.53
CA GLN A 11 -5.15 -16.55 -78.43
C GLN A 11 -5.09 -15.89 -77.04
N LEU A 12 -6.23 -15.96 -76.34
CA LEU A 12 -6.49 -16.19 -74.90
C LEU A 12 -5.36 -15.90 -73.87
N PRO A 13 -5.64 -15.15 -72.79
CA PRO A 13 -4.73 -15.06 -71.65
C PRO A 13 -4.68 -16.40 -70.90
N LYS A 14 -3.48 -16.99 -70.84
CA LYS A 14 -3.15 -18.11 -69.95
C LYS A 14 -3.25 -17.65 -68.50
N ALA A 15 -3.97 -18.43 -67.71
CA ALA A 15 -4.07 -18.29 -66.27
C ALA A 15 -2.70 -18.55 -65.60
N ASP A 16 -2.12 -17.52 -65.00
CA ASP A 16 -1.03 -17.67 -64.04
C ASP A 16 -1.63 -18.04 -62.68
N LEU A 17 -1.76 -19.35 -62.49
CA LEU A 17 -1.90 -20.03 -61.21
C LEU A 17 -0.56 -19.95 -60.45
N GLU A 18 -0.19 -18.78 -59.93
CA GLU A 18 0.87 -18.70 -58.91
C GLU A 18 0.73 -17.42 -58.05
N SER A 19 0.69 -17.61 -56.73
CA SER A 19 0.65 -16.64 -55.63
C SER A 19 -0.70 -16.33 -54.96
N SER A 20 -1.50 -17.35 -54.65
CA SER A 20 -2.50 -17.31 -53.57
C SER A 20 -1.86 -17.33 -52.17
N VAL A 21 -0.90 -16.44 -51.90
CA VAL A 21 -0.48 -16.15 -50.52
C VAL A 21 -1.55 -15.22 -49.94
N PRO A 22 -2.35 -15.63 -48.94
CA PRO A 22 -3.30 -14.72 -48.32
C PRO A 22 -2.52 -13.50 -47.80
N PRO A 23 -3.05 -12.27 -47.96
CA PRO A 23 -2.36 -11.08 -47.48
C PRO A 23 -2.02 -11.29 -46.02
N THR A 24 -0.72 -11.25 -45.69
CA THR A 24 -0.24 -11.33 -44.32
C THR A 24 -0.91 -10.20 -43.56
N GLN A 25 -1.94 -10.55 -42.80
CA GLN A 25 -2.87 -9.62 -42.19
C GLN A 25 -2.10 -8.87 -41.10
N LYS A 26 -1.65 -7.66 -41.43
CA LYS A 26 -0.91 -6.80 -40.50
C LYS A 26 -1.82 -6.53 -39.30
N LEU A 27 -1.32 -6.77 -38.08
CA LEU A 27 -1.96 -6.22 -36.88
C LEU A 27 -2.05 -4.70 -37.06
N ASP A 28 -3.27 -4.17 -37.07
CA ASP A 28 -3.54 -2.74 -37.11
C ASP A 28 -3.07 -2.10 -35.79
N LEU A 29 -1.87 -1.52 -35.84
CA LEU A 29 -1.28 -0.74 -34.74
C LEU A 29 -1.64 0.76 -34.85
N SER A 30 -2.68 1.12 -35.62
CA SER A 30 -3.14 2.51 -35.68
C SER A 30 -3.48 3.02 -34.28
N HIS A 31 -3.22 4.30 -34.06
CA HIS A 31 -3.52 4.96 -32.80
C HIS A 31 -5.03 4.90 -32.54
N LYS A 32 -5.44 4.31 -31.41
CA LYS A 32 -6.85 4.17 -31.01
C LYS A 32 -7.16 5.13 -29.86
N PRO A 33 -7.83 6.28 -30.12
CA PRO A 33 -8.03 7.31 -29.10
C PRO A 33 -8.81 6.83 -27.85
N GLY A 34 -9.69 5.84 -28.01
CA GLY A 34 -10.41 5.25 -26.88
C GLY A 34 -9.48 4.56 -25.86
N LEU A 35 -8.30 4.08 -26.28
CA LEU A 35 -7.29 3.51 -25.37
C LEU A 35 -6.56 4.58 -24.55
N ASP A 36 -6.50 5.82 -25.03
CA ASP A 36 -6.04 6.94 -24.18
C ASP A 36 -7.17 7.36 -23.24
N GLY A 37 -8.41 7.37 -23.72
CA GLY A 37 -9.57 7.66 -22.89
C GLY A 37 -9.70 6.76 -21.66
N ILE A 38 -9.54 5.45 -21.85
CA ILE A 38 -9.59 4.49 -20.73
C ILE A 38 -8.42 4.70 -19.75
N ARG A 39 -7.22 5.06 -20.22
CA ARG A 39 -6.11 5.48 -19.34
C ARG A 39 -6.48 6.71 -18.52
N GLY A 40 -7.14 7.68 -19.16
CA GLY A 40 -7.65 8.88 -18.50
C GLY A 40 -8.60 8.54 -17.36
N ILE A 41 -9.54 7.62 -17.59
CA ILE A 41 -10.45 7.14 -16.53
C ILE A 41 -9.67 6.45 -15.40
N MET A 42 -8.73 5.56 -15.73
CA MET A 42 -7.96 4.82 -14.73
C MET A 42 -7.15 5.75 -13.82
N VAL A 43 -6.45 6.76 -14.38
CA VAL A 43 -5.69 7.71 -13.55
C VAL A 43 -6.61 8.60 -12.70
N ILE A 44 -7.75 9.01 -13.24
CA ILE A 44 -8.75 9.78 -12.48
C ILE A 44 -9.29 8.94 -11.30
N ALA A 45 -9.61 7.67 -11.53
CA ALA A 45 -10.11 6.77 -10.49
C ALA A 45 -9.07 6.59 -9.36
N VAL A 46 -7.81 6.35 -9.71
CA VAL A 46 -6.74 6.18 -8.72
C VAL A 46 -6.48 7.46 -7.93
N ASN A 47 -6.51 8.62 -8.59
CA ASN A 47 -6.37 9.91 -7.92
C ASN A 47 -7.58 10.21 -7.02
N TYR A 48 -8.78 9.81 -7.42
CA TYR A 48 -9.97 9.92 -6.58
C TYR A 48 -9.87 9.04 -5.32
N TYR A 49 -9.29 7.84 -5.45
CA TYR A 49 -8.96 6.98 -4.31
C TYR A 49 -7.95 7.64 -3.36
N HIS A 50 -6.79 8.08 -3.88
CA HIS A 50 -5.75 8.71 -3.05
C HIS A 50 -6.15 10.05 -2.43
N GLY A 51 -7.10 10.75 -3.05
CA GLY A 51 -7.68 11.97 -2.50
C GLY A 51 -8.47 11.77 -1.20
N GLY A 52 -8.78 10.53 -0.80
CA GLY A 52 -9.50 10.23 0.44
C GLY A 52 -10.95 10.71 0.44
N ILE A 53 -11.56 10.86 -0.74
CA ILE A 53 -12.95 11.34 -0.87
C ILE A 53 -13.94 10.19 -0.60
N ALA A 54 -15.03 10.48 0.12
CA ALA A 54 -16.07 9.49 0.40
C ALA A 54 -16.58 8.79 -0.88
N GLY A 55 -16.76 7.47 -0.81
CA GLY A 55 -17.16 6.65 -1.96
C GLY A 55 -16.04 6.33 -2.96
N SER A 56 -14.78 6.71 -2.69
CA SER A 56 -13.64 6.35 -3.53
C SER A 56 -13.07 4.95 -3.27
N GLY A 57 -13.61 4.22 -2.28
CA GLY A 57 -12.98 3.06 -1.65
C GLY A 57 -12.46 1.97 -2.59
N GLY A 58 -13.16 1.62 -3.67
CA GLY A 58 -12.68 0.63 -4.65
C GLY A 58 -12.02 1.21 -5.90
N MET A 59 -11.80 2.51 -5.96
CA MET A 59 -11.24 3.17 -7.15
C MET A 59 -9.73 2.95 -7.29
N TYR A 60 -9.07 2.36 -6.28
CA TYR A 60 -7.72 1.79 -6.42
C TYR A 60 -7.62 0.71 -7.50
N LEU A 61 -8.75 0.06 -7.85
CA LEU A 61 -8.82 -0.91 -8.95
C LEU A 61 -8.50 -0.28 -10.31
N GLY A 62 -8.44 1.06 -10.42
CA GLY A 62 -7.91 1.71 -11.62
C GLY A 62 -6.47 1.28 -11.96
N VAL A 63 -5.66 0.88 -10.97
CA VAL A 63 -4.31 0.32 -11.20
C VAL A 63 -4.37 -1.01 -11.95
N GLU A 64 -5.32 -1.89 -11.63
CA GLU A 64 -5.55 -3.14 -12.38
C GLU A 64 -5.80 -2.85 -13.86
N GLY A 65 -6.57 -1.79 -14.10
CA GLY A 65 -6.85 -1.30 -15.43
C GLY A 65 -5.57 -1.02 -16.24
N PHE A 66 -4.60 -0.37 -15.61
CA PHE A 66 -3.31 -0.10 -16.23
C PHE A 66 -2.54 -1.39 -16.52
N PHE A 67 -2.51 -2.35 -15.61
CA PHE A 67 -1.85 -3.64 -15.82
C PHE A 67 -2.45 -4.40 -17.02
N VAL A 68 -3.77 -4.55 -17.09
CA VAL A 68 -4.43 -5.23 -18.22
C VAL A 68 -4.13 -4.50 -19.53
N LEU A 69 -4.20 -3.17 -19.53
CA LEU A 69 -3.89 -2.38 -20.72
C LEU A 69 -2.41 -2.49 -21.14
N SER A 70 -1.49 -2.50 -20.19
CA SER A 70 -0.05 -2.68 -20.41
C SER A 70 0.26 -4.03 -21.03
N GLY A 71 -0.31 -5.10 -20.48
CA GLY A 71 -0.22 -6.45 -21.04
C GLY A 71 -0.71 -6.51 -22.49
N TYR A 72 -1.86 -5.90 -22.78
CA TYR A 72 -2.42 -5.83 -24.13
C TYR A 72 -1.49 -5.07 -25.10
N LEU A 73 -1.11 -3.83 -24.78
CA LEU A 73 -0.36 -2.97 -25.69
C LEU A 73 1.05 -3.50 -25.98
N ILE A 74 1.75 -3.99 -24.95
CA ILE A 74 3.10 -4.53 -25.12
C ILE A 74 3.04 -5.83 -25.93
N THR A 75 2.11 -6.72 -25.63
CA THR A 75 1.96 -7.98 -26.36
C THR A 75 1.55 -7.76 -27.81
N SER A 76 0.62 -6.84 -28.10
CA SER A 76 0.26 -6.49 -29.49
C SER A 76 1.44 -5.95 -30.29
N LEU A 77 2.29 -5.12 -29.66
CA LEU A 77 3.51 -4.60 -30.29
C LEU A 77 4.51 -5.73 -30.59
N LEU A 78 4.79 -6.60 -29.62
CA LEU A 78 5.74 -7.70 -29.75
C LEU A 78 5.25 -8.76 -30.74
N LEU A 79 3.97 -9.12 -30.71
CA LEU A 79 3.36 -10.02 -31.69
C LEU A 79 3.45 -9.44 -33.10
N SER A 80 3.21 -8.15 -33.28
CA SER A 80 3.37 -7.50 -34.58
C SER A 80 4.80 -7.62 -35.10
N ASP A 81 5.82 -7.37 -34.25
CA ASP A 81 7.23 -7.56 -34.61
C ASP A 81 7.55 -9.05 -34.93
N LEU A 82 7.07 -10.00 -34.12
CA LEU A 82 7.29 -11.43 -34.34
C LEU A 82 6.60 -11.96 -35.60
N ILE A 83 5.39 -11.50 -35.91
CA ILE A 83 4.63 -11.93 -37.09
C ILE A 83 5.22 -11.30 -38.36
N THR A 84 5.55 -10.01 -38.32
CA THR A 84 6.00 -9.27 -39.53
C THR A 84 7.50 -9.34 -39.78
N LYS A 85 8.32 -9.33 -38.72
CA LYS A 85 9.80 -9.27 -38.79
C LYS A 85 10.48 -10.55 -38.30
N LYS A 86 9.72 -11.53 -37.79
CA LYS A 86 10.22 -12.82 -37.26
C LYS A 86 11.13 -12.71 -36.03
N SER A 87 11.38 -11.52 -35.51
CA SER A 87 12.23 -11.29 -34.33
C SER A 87 11.85 -10.00 -33.61
N VAL A 88 12.20 -9.92 -32.32
CA VAL A 88 12.06 -8.71 -31.51
C VAL A 88 13.44 -8.04 -31.41
N ASN A 89 13.50 -6.73 -31.66
CA ASN A 89 14.69 -5.95 -31.36
C ASN A 89 14.63 -5.44 -29.91
N PHE A 90 15.24 -6.20 -28.99
CA PHE A 90 15.21 -5.92 -27.55
C PHE A 90 15.80 -4.55 -27.20
N GLY A 91 16.96 -4.20 -27.76
CA GLY A 91 17.60 -2.90 -27.51
C GLY A 91 16.70 -1.72 -27.92
N LYS A 92 16.04 -1.79 -29.08
CA LYS A 92 15.07 -0.78 -29.52
C LYS A 92 13.78 -0.79 -28.70
N PHE A 93 13.37 -1.95 -28.18
CA PHE A 93 12.21 -2.07 -27.30
C PHE A 93 12.49 -1.38 -25.95
N TRP A 94 13.52 -1.81 -25.22
CA TRP A 94 13.86 -1.27 -23.90
C TRP A 94 14.30 0.19 -23.97
N SER A 95 15.07 0.61 -24.98
CA SER A 95 15.46 2.04 -25.12
C SER A 95 14.27 2.98 -25.36
N ARG A 96 13.19 2.51 -25.99
CA ARG A 96 11.95 3.31 -26.14
C ARG A 96 11.19 3.41 -24.82
N ARG A 97 11.25 2.38 -23.98
CA ARG A 97 10.61 2.36 -22.64
C ARG A 97 11.39 3.21 -21.65
N ALA A 98 12.70 3.02 -21.59
CA ALA A 98 13.61 3.83 -20.79
C ALA A 98 13.43 5.33 -21.06
N ARG A 99 13.42 5.76 -22.34
CA ARG A 99 13.18 7.17 -22.72
C ARG A 99 11.79 7.70 -22.39
N ARG A 100 10.82 6.81 -22.17
CA ARG A 100 9.45 7.18 -21.83
C ARG A 100 9.25 7.32 -20.32
N LEU A 101 9.93 6.51 -19.50
CA LEU A 101 9.58 6.32 -18.09
C LEU A 101 10.68 6.87 -17.16
N LEU A 102 11.94 6.49 -17.37
CA LEU A 102 13.04 6.88 -16.48
C LEU A 102 13.18 8.39 -16.26
N PRO A 103 13.08 9.29 -17.27
CA PRO A 103 13.33 10.70 -17.03
C PRO A 103 12.42 11.34 -15.99
N ALA A 104 11.11 11.08 -16.07
CA ALA A 104 10.17 11.66 -15.11
C ALA A 104 10.35 11.03 -13.72
N LEU A 105 10.60 9.72 -13.64
CA LEU A 105 10.88 9.03 -12.37
C LEU A 105 12.13 9.59 -11.69
N LEU A 106 13.22 9.81 -12.43
CA LEU A 106 14.45 10.37 -11.87
C LEU A 106 14.23 11.78 -11.32
N VAL A 107 13.43 12.60 -12.02
CA VAL A 107 13.07 13.93 -11.53
C VAL A 107 12.21 13.84 -10.27
N LEU A 108 11.23 12.93 -10.24
CA LEU A 108 10.45 12.69 -9.03
C LEU A 108 11.36 12.31 -7.85
N ILE A 109 12.24 11.32 -8.02
CA ILE A 109 13.13 10.84 -6.94
C ILE A 109 14.06 11.97 -6.49
N ALA A 110 14.60 12.76 -7.42
CA ALA A 110 15.42 13.92 -7.07
C ALA A 110 14.62 14.94 -6.24
N VAL A 111 13.40 15.28 -6.66
CA VAL A 111 12.53 16.19 -5.90
C VAL A 111 12.16 15.61 -4.54
N PHE A 112 11.85 14.32 -4.45
CA PHE A 112 11.58 13.63 -3.20
C PHE A 112 12.76 13.73 -2.23
N LEU A 113 13.98 13.43 -2.69
CA LEU A 113 15.19 13.54 -1.86
C LEU A 113 15.46 14.98 -1.43
N LEU A 114 15.25 15.96 -2.31
CA LEU A 114 15.39 17.39 -1.99
C LEU A 114 14.36 17.83 -0.95
N VAL A 115 13.08 17.47 -1.14
CA VAL A 115 12.01 17.78 -0.18
C VAL A 115 12.32 17.15 1.18
N ASN A 116 12.76 15.89 1.20
CA ASN A 116 13.14 15.20 2.43
C ASN A 116 14.33 15.88 3.14
N ALA A 117 15.35 16.30 2.37
CA ALA A 117 16.55 16.92 2.92
C ALA A 117 16.36 18.37 3.41
N PHE A 118 15.59 19.19 2.67
CA PHE A 118 15.50 20.64 2.91
C PHE A 118 14.28 21.08 3.70
N LEU A 119 13.13 20.46 3.43
CA LEU A 119 11.91 20.79 4.17
C LEU A 119 11.85 20.02 5.49
N GLY A 120 12.90 19.26 5.79
CA GLY A 120 13.07 18.44 6.99
C GLY A 120 11.73 17.87 7.34
N ALA A 121 11.17 17.03 6.45
CA ALA A 121 9.86 16.42 6.67
C ALA A 121 9.96 15.71 8.02
N SER A 122 9.51 16.44 9.04
CA SER A 122 9.74 16.18 10.46
C SER A 122 9.00 14.92 10.92
N ASP A 123 8.29 14.30 10.00
CA ASP A 123 7.61 13.04 10.15
C ASP A 123 8.52 11.91 9.63
N SER A 124 9.39 11.40 10.50
CA SER A 124 9.65 9.96 10.64
C SER A 124 10.11 9.12 9.43
N HIS A 125 10.55 9.67 8.29
CA HIS A 125 10.96 8.86 7.14
C HIS A 125 12.42 8.41 7.23
N THR A 126 12.75 7.60 8.24
CA THR A 126 14.05 6.89 8.35
C THR A 126 14.28 5.90 7.18
N THR A 127 13.26 5.63 6.37
CA THR A 127 13.30 4.77 5.17
C THR A 127 13.53 5.51 3.86
N ALA A 128 13.66 6.86 3.84
CA ALA A 128 13.71 7.63 2.59
C ALA A 128 14.75 7.14 1.58
N ARG A 129 15.91 6.65 2.07
CA ARG A 129 16.94 6.00 1.23
C ARG A 129 16.42 4.70 0.60
N GLY A 130 15.80 3.83 1.38
CA GLY A 130 15.21 2.58 0.91
C GLY A 130 14.08 2.81 -0.09
N ASP A 131 13.22 3.80 0.17
CA ASP A 131 12.15 4.20 -0.74
C ASP A 131 12.69 4.69 -2.09
N ALA A 132 13.68 5.58 -2.06
CA ALA A 132 14.31 6.12 -3.27
C ALA A 132 15.03 5.04 -4.09
N LEU A 133 15.82 4.17 -3.42
CA LEU A 133 16.53 3.09 -4.10
C LEU A 133 15.56 2.05 -4.66
N SER A 134 14.53 1.68 -3.91
CA SER A 134 13.55 0.70 -4.38
C SER A 134 12.70 1.23 -5.54
N ALA A 135 12.36 2.53 -5.54
CA ALA A 135 11.74 3.18 -6.69
C ALA A 135 12.69 3.24 -7.90
N LEU A 136 13.95 3.62 -7.71
CA LEU A 136 14.97 3.72 -8.77
C LEU A 136 15.21 2.39 -9.48
N PHE A 137 15.27 1.31 -8.72
CA PHE A 137 15.53 -0.04 -9.25
C PHE A 137 14.26 -0.83 -9.58
N TYR A 138 13.08 -0.19 -9.51
CA TYR A 138 11.79 -0.85 -9.76
C TYR A 138 11.60 -2.12 -8.91
N SER A 139 11.97 -2.03 -7.63
CA SER A 139 11.82 -3.08 -6.61
C SER A 139 10.94 -2.64 -5.43
N ALA A 140 10.30 -1.47 -5.52
CA ALA A 140 9.43 -0.89 -4.50
C ALA A 140 8.38 -1.88 -3.97
N ASN A 141 7.78 -2.70 -4.84
CA ASN A 141 6.77 -3.67 -4.42
C ASN A 141 7.34 -4.74 -3.47
N TRP A 142 8.53 -5.28 -3.75
CA TRP A 142 9.19 -6.25 -2.87
C TRP A 142 9.79 -5.61 -1.63
N TYR A 143 10.28 -4.38 -1.76
CA TYR A 143 10.77 -3.60 -0.63
C TYR A 143 9.66 -3.38 0.40
N PHE A 144 8.48 -2.89 -0.02
CA PHE A 144 7.35 -2.66 0.90
C PHE A 144 6.77 -3.94 1.49
N ILE A 145 6.85 -5.07 0.79
CA ILE A 145 6.57 -6.39 1.38
C ILE A 145 7.56 -6.71 2.51
N ALA A 146 8.86 -6.52 2.26
CA ALA A 146 9.92 -6.87 3.19
C ALA A 146 9.93 -6.00 4.46
N ILE A 147 9.47 -4.74 4.36
CA ILE A 147 9.34 -3.83 5.50
C ILE A 147 7.89 -3.75 6.03
N HIS A 148 7.03 -4.69 5.63
CA HIS A 148 5.64 -4.84 6.12
C HIS A 148 4.81 -3.54 6.07
N THR A 149 4.94 -2.79 4.97
CA THR A 149 4.23 -1.52 4.78
C THR A 149 2.89 -1.73 4.08
N GLY A 150 1.82 -1.82 4.86
CA GLY A 150 0.46 -2.04 4.34
C GLY A 150 -0.04 -0.98 3.35
N TYR A 151 -0.64 -1.41 2.24
CA TYR A 151 -1.24 -0.49 1.25
C TYR A 151 -2.58 0.10 1.69
N PHE A 152 -3.41 -0.73 2.34
CA PHE A 152 -4.75 -0.36 2.79
C PHE A 152 -4.80 0.10 4.26
N GLY A 153 -3.64 0.13 4.92
CA GLY A 153 -3.51 0.64 6.29
C GLY A 153 -3.63 2.16 6.29
N ALA A 154 -4.39 2.71 7.24
CA ALA A 154 -4.76 4.11 7.19
C ALA A 154 -3.74 5.08 7.82
N HIS A 155 -2.70 4.63 8.56
CA HIS A 155 -1.95 5.55 9.45
C HIS A 155 -0.49 5.14 9.75
N SER A 156 0.28 4.61 8.79
CA SER A 156 1.75 4.75 8.87
C SER A 156 2.16 6.03 8.13
N ALA A 157 3.33 6.59 8.39
CA ALA A 157 3.89 7.65 7.56
C ALA A 157 4.14 7.07 6.15
N VAL A 158 3.12 7.11 5.30
CA VAL A 158 3.10 6.58 3.94
C VAL A 158 4.20 7.25 3.17
N SER A 159 5.16 6.47 2.67
CA SER A 159 6.22 7.00 1.82
C SER A 159 5.60 7.75 0.64
N PRO A 160 6.00 9.00 0.34
CA PRO A 160 5.60 9.70 -0.89
C PRO A 160 5.90 8.91 -2.18
N LEU A 161 6.80 7.92 -2.12
CA LEU A 161 7.12 7.03 -3.23
C LEU A 161 6.37 5.69 -3.18
N GLN A 162 5.45 5.47 -2.24
CA GLN A 162 4.79 4.18 -2.05
C GLN A 162 4.10 3.68 -3.32
N HIS A 163 3.35 4.55 -4.01
CA HIS A 163 2.67 4.24 -5.28
C HIS A 163 3.58 3.66 -6.38
N THR A 164 4.91 3.82 -6.29
CA THR A 164 5.86 3.23 -7.26
C THR A 164 5.91 1.70 -7.22
N TRP A 165 5.28 1.05 -6.24
CA TRP A 165 5.10 -0.41 -6.23
C TRP A 165 4.45 -0.93 -7.51
N SER A 166 3.45 -0.24 -8.04
CA SER A 166 2.72 -0.68 -9.24
C SER A 166 3.61 -0.55 -10.48
N LEU A 167 4.38 0.54 -10.56
CA LEU A 167 5.36 0.78 -11.61
C LEU A 167 6.46 -0.29 -11.60
N ALA A 168 6.89 -0.72 -10.41
CA ALA A 168 7.85 -1.81 -10.26
C ALA A 168 7.34 -3.11 -10.92
N ILE A 169 6.09 -3.48 -10.69
CA ILE A 169 5.47 -4.65 -11.34
C ILE A 169 5.44 -4.50 -12.87
N GLU A 170 5.03 -3.33 -13.39
CA GLU A 170 5.01 -3.10 -14.83
C GLU A 170 6.40 -3.17 -15.47
N GLU A 171 7.43 -2.59 -14.86
CA GLU A 171 8.78 -2.62 -15.40
C GLU A 171 9.41 -4.01 -15.34
N GLN A 172 9.19 -4.76 -14.26
CA GLN A 172 9.58 -6.16 -14.18
C GLN A 172 8.95 -6.97 -15.32
N PHE A 173 7.66 -6.72 -15.61
CA PHE A 173 6.99 -7.30 -16.77
C PHE A 173 7.59 -6.82 -18.10
N TYR A 174 7.89 -5.54 -18.28
CA TYR A 174 8.49 -5.01 -19.51
C TYR A 174 9.91 -5.55 -19.76
N LEU A 175 10.64 -5.87 -18.70
CA LEU A 175 11.95 -6.51 -18.79
C LEU A 175 11.80 -7.97 -19.25
N LEU A 176 10.92 -8.74 -18.59
CA LEU A 176 10.83 -10.19 -18.76
C LEU A 176 9.97 -10.63 -19.95
N TRP A 177 8.83 -9.98 -20.18
CA TRP A 177 7.84 -10.44 -21.17
C TRP A 177 8.36 -10.52 -22.61
N PRO A 178 9.16 -9.58 -23.14
CA PRO A 178 9.77 -9.71 -24.46
C PRO A 178 10.59 -11.00 -24.61
N LEU A 179 11.28 -11.43 -23.55
CA LEU A 179 12.07 -12.66 -23.55
C LEU A 179 11.14 -13.87 -23.55
N VAL A 180 10.16 -13.90 -22.64
CA VAL A 180 9.18 -15.00 -22.51
C VAL A 180 8.44 -15.23 -23.83
N ILE A 181 7.85 -14.18 -24.41
CA ILE A 181 7.09 -14.32 -25.66
C ILE A 181 7.99 -14.76 -26.82
N SER A 182 9.23 -14.27 -26.87
CA SER A 182 10.19 -14.64 -27.93
C SER A 182 10.62 -16.09 -27.82
N ILE A 183 10.86 -16.60 -26.60
CA ILE A 183 11.18 -18.01 -26.35
C ILE A 183 10.00 -18.89 -26.74
N LEU A 184 8.80 -18.61 -26.25
CA LEU A 184 7.60 -19.39 -26.57
C LEU A 184 7.29 -19.37 -28.08
N TRP A 185 7.49 -18.22 -28.73
CA TRP A 185 7.36 -18.10 -30.17
C TRP A 185 8.44 -18.89 -30.92
N TRP A 186 9.68 -18.92 -30.44
CA TRP A 186 10.75 -19.70 -31.05
C TRP A 186 10.50 -21.21 -30.97
N ILE A 187 9.94 -21.71 -29.86
CA ILE A 187 9.66 -23.14 -29.67
C ILE A 187 8.62 -23.67 -30.67
N ARG A 188 7.47 -22.99 -30.83
CA ARG A 188 6.35 -23.51 -31.67
C ARG A 188 5.74 -22.54 -32.66
N ARG A 189 6.13 -21.25 -32.65
CA ARG A 189 5.50 -20.17 -33.44
C ARG A 189 3.97 -20.19 -33.37
N SER A 190 3.44 -20.53 -32.19
CA SER A 190 2.03 -20.87 -32.01
C SER A 190 1.36 -19.91 -31.05
N LEU A 191 0.34 -19.22 -31.55
CA LEU A 191 -0.54 -18.39 -30.73
C LEU A 191 -1.31 -19.23 -29.68
N ASN A 192 -1.54 -20.52 -29.94
CA ASN A 192 -2.18 -21.41 -28.97
C ASN A 192 -1.28 -21.66 -27.75
N LEU A 193 0.03 -21.82 -27.97
CA LEU A 193 0.98 -22.00 -26.88
C LEU A 193 1.06 -20.72 -26.02
N LEU A 194 1.09 -19.54 -26.65
CA LEU A 194 1.05 -18.26 -25.94
C LEU A 194 -0.24 -18.09 -25.14
N LEU A 195 -1.39 -18.43 -25.73
CA LEU A 195 -2.67 -18.33 -25.04
C LEU A 195 -2.77 -19.31 -23.88
N LEU A 196 -2.28 -20.55 -24.05
CA LEU A 196 -2.21 -21.54 -22.97
C LEU A 196 -1.33 -21.05 -21.83
N PHE A 197 -0.15 -20.48 -22.14
CA PHE A 197 0.75 -19.90 -21.13
C PHE A 197 0.07 -18.75 -20.37
N CYS A 198 -0.62 -17.85 -21.07
CA CYS A 198 -1.36 -16.76 -20.42
C CYS A 198 -2.48 -17.31 -19.53
N ALA A 199 -3.27 -18.26 -20.02
CA ALA A 199 -4.36 -18.86 -19.26
C ALA A 199 -3.86 -19.61 -18.01
N SER A 200 -2.79 -20.40 -18.14
CA SER A 200 -2.18 -21.09 -16.99
C SER A 200 -1.59 -20.11 -16.00
N GLY A 201 -0.95 -19.03 -16.47
CA GLY A 201 -0.37 -18.00 -15.61
C GLY A 201 -1.43 -17.17 -14.88
N ILE A 202 -2.55 -16.83 -15.53
CA ILE A 202 -3.71 -16.18 -14.88
C ILE A 202 -4.21 -17.07 -13.74
N PHE A 203 -4.45 -18.35 -14.01
CA PHE A 203 -4.94 -19.29 -13.01
C PHE A 203 -3.94 -19.46 -11.86
N ALA A 204 -2.66 -19.64 -12.16
CA ALA A 204 -1.62 -19.82 -11.14
C ALA A 204 -1.45 -18.57 -10.26
N SER A 205 -1.45 -17.38 -10.86
CA SER A 205 -1.31 -16.10 -10.15
C SER A 205 -2.53 -15.82 -9.26
N ALA A 206 -3.74 -16.06 -9.76
CA ALA A 206 -4.98 -15.92 -8.99
C ALA A 206 -5.06 -16.92 -7.81
N LEU A 207 -4.67 -18.18 -8.06
CA LEU A 207 -4.62 -19.21 -7.03
C LEU A 207 -3.58 -18.87 -5.95
N LEU A 208 -2.41 -18.38 -6.36
CA LEU A 208 -1.36 -17.95 -5.45
C LEU A 208 -1.83 -16.77 -4.59
N MET A 209 -2.45 -15.75 -5.17
CA MET A 209 -3.04 -14.63 -4.43
C MET A 209 -4.03 -15.11 -3.36
N ALA A 210 -4.97 -15.97 -3.75
CA ALA A 210 -5.96 -16.52 -2.82
C ALA A 210 -5.30 -17.38 -1.72
N SER A 211 -4.26 -18.15 -2.07
CA SER A 211 -3.51 -18.98 -1.13
C SER A 211 -2.72 -18.16 -0.11
N VAL A 212 -1.96 -17.16 -0.58
CA VAL A 212 -1.19 -16.24 0.29
C VAL A 212 -2.14 -15.53 1.26
N TYR A 213 -3.28 -15.05 0.76
CA TYR A 213 -4.31 -14.42 1.59
C TYR A 213 -4.89 -15.38 2.64
N ASN A 214 -5.30 -16.60 2.25
CA ASN A 214 -5.95 -17.55 3.16
C ASN A 214 -5.02 -18.10 4.24
N ASN A 215 -3.73 -18.27 3.93
CA ASN A 215 -2.76 -18.86 4.85
C ASN A 215 -2.16 -17.82 5.83
N GLY A 216 -2.65 -16.58 5.83
CA GLY A 216 -2.16 -15.53 6.72
C GLY A 216 -0.72 -15.10 6.43
N LEU A 217 -0.19 -15.39 5.24
CA LEU A 217 1.19 -15.07 4.83
C LEU A 217 1.39 -13.57 4.48
N GLY A 218 0.43 -12.72 4.87
CA GLY A 218 0.46 -11.25 4.73
C GLY A 218 -0.38 -10.73 3.55
N ILE A 219 -1.27 -9.77 3.84
CA ILE A 219 -2.02 -9.01 2.81
C ILE A 219 -1.06 -8.26 1.87
N ASP A 220 0.09 -7.84 2.36
CA ASP A 220 1.07 -7.07 1.61
C ASP A 220 1.63 -7.87 0.43
N HIS A 221 1.97 -9.15 0.61
CA HIS A 221 2.42 -9.99 -0.49
C HIS A 221 1.26 -10.32 -1.45
N ALA A 222 0.05 -10.58 -0.92
CA ALA A 222 -1.13 -10.79 -1.76
C ALA A 222 -1.43 -9.57 -2.66
N TYR A 223 -1.12 -8.35 -2.21
CA TYR A 223 -1.41 -7.12 -2.94
C TYR A 223 -0.26 -6.56 -3.78
N TYR A 224 0.98 -6.59 -3.29
CA TYR A 224 2.17 -6.06 -3.98
C TYR A 224 2.95 -7.10 -4.79
N GLY A 225 2.71 -8.39 -4.57
CA GLY A 225 3.48 -9.46 -5.20
C GLY A 225 3.35 -9.43 -6.72
N THR A 226 4.47 -9.38 -7.45
CA THR A 226 4.44 -9.51 -8.91
C THR A 226 3.85 -10.86 -9.32
N ASP A 227 4.11 -11.89 -8.54
CA ASP A 227 3.59 -13.24 -8.67
C ASP A 227 2.08 -13.33 -8.45
N THR A 228 1.53 -12.64 -7.44
CA THR A 228 0.09 -12.61 -7.13
C THR A 228 -0.71 -11.69 -8.06
N ARG A 229 -0.06 -10.68 -8.65
CA ARG A 229 -0.68 -9.67 -9.53
C ARG A 229 -0.45 -9.89 -11.03
N SER A 230 0.38 -10.85 -11.41
CA SER A 230 0.67 -11.17 -12.82
C SER A 230 -0.60 -11.50 -13.63
N GLN A 231 -1.67 -12.00 -13.00
CA GLN A 231 -2.96 -12.26 -13.65
C GLN A 231 -3.48 -11.06 -14.47
N SER A 232 -3.39 -9.84 -13.95
CA SER A 232 -3.93 -8.63 -14.60
C SER A 232 -3.18 -8.35 -15.91
N LEU A 233 -1.85 -8.39 -15.87
CA LEU A 233 -0.99 -8.26 -17.06
C LEU A 233 -1.29 -9.37 -18.08
N LEU A 234 -1.43 -10.62 -17.61
CA LEU A 234 -1.65 -11.78 -18.47
C LEU A 234 -3.04 -11.80 -19.11
N PHE A 235 -4.08 -11.23 -18.49
CA PHE A 235 -5.37 -11.00 -19.15
C PHE A 235 -5.21 -10.08 -20.38
N GLY A 236 -4.41 -9.02 -20.24
CA GLY A 236 -4.03 -8.16 -21.35
C GLY A 236 -3.28 -8.92 -22.46
N CYS A 237 -2.29 -9.72 -22.07
CA CYS A 237 -1.52 -10.56 -23.00
C CYS A 237 -2.44 -11.55 -23.75
N ALA A 238 -3.33 -12.24 -23.04
CA ALA A 238 -4.29 -13.16 -23.61
C ALA A 238 -5.20 -12.46 -24.62
N LEU A 239 -5.72 -11.28 -24.28
CA LEU A 239 -6.53 -10.48 -25.19
C LEU A 239 -5.76 -10.13 -26.48
N ALA A 240 -4.51 -9.71 -26.38
CA ALA A 240 -3.68 -9.41 -27.54
C ALA A 240 -3.47 -10.64 -28.44
N VAL A 241 -3.24 -11.81 -27.85
CA VAL A 241 -3.09 -13.08 -28.57
C VAL A 241 -4.41 -13.50 -29.25
N ILE A 242 -5.54 -13.36 -28.55
CA ILE A 242 -6.89 -13.64 -29.07
C ILE A 242 -7.18 -12.76 -30.30
N LEU A 243 -6.92 -11.46 -30.21
CA LEU A 243 -7.15 -10.52 -31.30
C LEU A 243 -6.15 -10.69 -32.46
N ALA A 244 -4.94 -11.18 -32.19
CA ALA A 244 -4.00 -11.56 -33.25
C ALA A 244 -4.44 -12.85 -33.98
N LYS A 245 -5.01 -13.81 -33.24
CA LYS A 245 -5.50 -15.08 -33.80
C LYS A 245 -6.80 -14.92 -34.57
N TRP A 246 -7.68 -14.06 -34.10
CA TRP A 246 -8.99 -13.78 -34.69
C TRP A 246 -9.17 -12.28 -34.89
N PRO A 247 -8.50 -11.70 -35.90
CA PRO A 247 -8.56 -10.27 -36.15
C PRO A 247 -9.99 -9.83 -36.49
N PRO A 248 -10.39 -8.60 -36.10
CA PRO A 248 -11.69 -8.05 -36.48
C PRO A 248 -11.77 -7.93 -38.01
N SER A 249 -12.60 -8.74 -38.69
CA SER A 249 -12.84 -8.60 -40.13
C SER A 249 -14.06 -7.71 -40.42
N GLU A 250 -14.05 -7.02 -41.55
CA GLU A 250 -15.15 -6.15 -41.99
C GLU A 250 -16.43 -6.93 -42.34
N SER A 251 -16.32 -8.22 -42.69
CA SER A 251 -17.42 -9.04 -43.22
C SER A 251 -18.35 -9.67 -42.17
N ARG A 252 -18.12 -9.46 -40.86
CA ARG A 252 -18.99 -10.00 -39.79
C ARG A 252 -19.78 -8.88 -39.09
N VAL A 253 -20.63 -8.22 -39.85
CA VAL A 253 -21.55 -7.15 -39.39
C VAL A 253 -22.37 -7.60 -38.18
N ALA A 254 -22.81 -8.86 -38.13
CA ALA A 254 -23.56 -9.41 -36.99
C ALA A 254 -22.77 -9.46 -35.66
N LYS A 255 -21.43 -9.56 -35.70
CA LYS A 255 -20.58 -9.57 -34.48
C LYS A 255 -20.30 -8.17 -33.93
N ARG A 256 -20.46 -7.11 -34.73
CA ARG A 256 -20.30 -5.71 -34.26
C ARG A 256 -21.45 -5.23 -33.39
N SER A 257 -22.62 -5.88 -33.42
CA SER A 257 -23.79 -5.46 -32.63
C SER A 257 -23.73 -5.88 -31.16
N ILE A 258 -23.13 -7.03 -30.84
CA ILE A 258 -23.07 -7.52 -29.44
C ILE A 258 -21.90 -6.95 -28.64
N VAL A 259 -20.80 -6.58 -29.32
CA VAL A 259 -19.57 -6.08 -28.67
C VAL A 259 -19.81 -4.81 -27.84
N PRO A 260 -20.57 -3.79 -28.31
CA PRO A 260 -20.92 -2.65 -27.48
C PRO A 260 -21.73 -3.02 -26.24
N LEU A 261 -22.69 -3.94 -26.35
CA LEU A 261 -23.50 -4.40 -25.21
C LEU A 261 -22.63 -5.10 -24.17
N VAL A 262 -21.76 -6.02 -24.59
CA VAL A 262 -20.81 -6.70 -23.71
C VAL A 262 -19.89 -5.69 -23.03
N GLY A 263 -19.38 -4.70 -23.75
CA GLY A 263 -18.55 -3.65 -23.16
C GLY A 263 -19.29 -2.79 -22.14
N VAL A 264 -20.56 -2.42 -22.39
CA VAL A 264 -21.36 -1.65 -21.43
C VAL A 264 -21.64 -2.47 -20.18
N LEU A 265 -22.05 -3.74 -20.33
CA LEU A 265 -22.23 -4.65 -19.20
C LEU A 265 -20.92 -4.81 -18.42
N ALA A 266 -19.79 -4.94 -19.11
CA ALA A 266 -18.49 -5.04 -18.46
C ALA A 266 -18.15 -3.79 -17.63
N ILE A 267 -18.46 -2.59 -18.13
CA ILE A 267 -18.32 -1.33 -17.36
C ILE A 267 -19.22 -1.35 -16.12
N LEU A 268 -20.49 -1.72 -16.27
CA LEU A 268 -21.45 -1.75 -15.15
C LEU A 268 -21.02 -2.74 -14.06
N PHE A 269 -20.60 -3.94 -14.43
CA PHE A 269 -20.09 -4.94 -13.48
C PHE A 269 -18.76 -4.52 -12.85
N ALA A 270 -17.86 -3.85 -13.60
CA ALA A 270 -16.61 -3.34 -13.05
C ALA A 270 -16.88 -2.24 -12.01
N LEU A 271 -17.83 -1.35 -12.27
CA LEU A 271 -18.28 -0.33 -11.31
C LEU A 271 -18.95 -0.95 -10.08
N LEU A 272 -19.73 -2.02 -10.26
CA LEU A 272 -20.33 -2.76 -9.14
C LEU A 272 -19.25 -3.43 -8.26
N ILE A 273 -18.25 -4.07 -8.86
CA ILE A 273 -17.10 -4.62 -8.10
C ILE A 273 -16.41 -3.49 -7.34
N ALA A 274 -16.15 -2.36 -7.99
CA ALA A 274 -15.48 -1.22 -7.38
C ALA A 274 -16.32 -0.58 -6.25
N SER A 275 -17.65 -0.52 -6.34
CA SER A 275 -18.47 0.03 -5.26
C SER A 275 -18.44 -0.84 -4.00
N GLN A 276 -18.29 -2.15 -4.17
CA GLN A 276 -18.24 -3.13 -3.07
C GLN A 276 -16.82 -3.35 -2.54
N ALA A 277 -15.80 -2.81 -3.22
CA ALA A 277 -14.39 -3.00 -2.88
C ALA A 277 -13.85 -1.88 -1.98
N SER A 278 -14.65 -1.36 -1.04
CA SER A 278 -14.15 -0.37 -0.07
C SER A 278 -13.26 -1.07 0.97
N GLY A 279 -11.99 -0.65 1.05
CA GLY A 279 -10.97 -1.34 1.86
C GLY A 279 -10.43 -2.61 1.18
N PRO A 280 -9.79 -3.54 1.92
CA PRO A 280 -9.38 -4.84 1.42
C PRO A 280 -10.41 -5.93 1.80
N PRO A 281 -11.63 -5.98 1.23
CA PRO A 281 -12.59 -7.02 1.61
C PRO A 281 -12.06 -8.37 1.12
N GLY A 282 -12.03 -9.38 2.00
CA GLY A 282 -11.32 -10.64 1.70
C GLY A 282 -11.77 -11.38 0.43
N TRP A 283 -12.96 -11.11 -0.10
CA TRP A 283 -13.41 -11.66 -1.38
C TRP A 283 -12.63 -11.11 -2.59
N ILE A 284 -12.07 -9.90 -2.49
CA ILE A 284 -11.31 -9.28 -3.61
C ILE A 284 -10.06 -10.11 -3.95
N PHE A 285 -9.37 -10.65 -2.93
CA PHE A 285 -8.21 -11.52 -3.06
C PHE A 285 -8.56 -12.97 -3.45
N LYS A 286 -9.83 -13.37 -3.34
CA LYS A 286 -10.33 -14.71 -3.66
C LYS A 286 -11.03 -14.79 -5.02
N GLY A 287 -10.71 -13.87 -5.93
CA GLY A 287 -11.21 -13.86 -7.30
C GLY A 287 -11.86 -12.55 -7.73
N GLY A 288 -12.04 -11.58 -6.83
CA GLY A 288 -12.56 -10.27 -7.20
C GLY A 288 -11.62 -9.49 -8.13
N PHE A 289 -10.30 -9.51 -7.89
CA PHE A 289 -9.30 -8.97 -8.83
C PHE A 289 -9.38 -9.66 -10.20
N THR A 290 -9.35 -10.99 -10.22
CA THR A 290 -9.46 -11.79 -11.45
C THR A 290 -10.72 -11.43 -12.25
N SER A 291 -11.85 -11.26 -11.56
CA SER A 291 -13.12 -10.87 -12.18
C SER A 291 -13.05 -9.46 -12.75
N PHE A 292 -12.47 -8.51 -12.00
CA PHE A 292 -12.27 -7.14 -12.47
C PHE A 292 -11.37 -7.08 -13.71
N ASP A 293 -10.24 -7.79 -13.68
CA ASP A 293 -9.28 -7.85 -14.79
C ASP A 293 -9.92 -8.39 -16.08
N PHE A 294 -10.73 -9.43 -15.94
CA PHE A 294 -11.49 -9.98 -17.06
C PHE A 294 -12.46 -8.94 -17.65
N LEU A 295 -13.18 -8.20 -16.81
CA LEU A 295 -14.09 -7.13 -17.27
C LEU A 295 -13.31 -6.01 -17.97
N VAL A 296 -12.17 -5.58 -17.44
CA VAL A 296 -11.29 -4.60 -18.11
C VAL A 296 -10.84 -5.11 -19.48
N ALA A 297 -10.46 -6.39 -19.59
CA ALA A 297 -10.09 -6.98 -20.88
C ALA A 297 -11.26 -6.94 -21.88
N LEU A 298 -12.51 -7.15 -21.44
CA LEU A 298 -13.70 -7.00 -22.29
C LEU A 298 -13.92 -5.54 -22.71
N ILE A 299 -13.68 -4.56 -21.83
CA ILE A 299 -13.78 -3.13 -22.16
C ILE A 299 -12.74 -2.76 -23.23
N ILE A 300 -11.48 -3.20 -23.06
CA ILE A 300 -10.42 -2.99 -24.06
C ILE A 300 -10.79 -3.67 -25.38
N ALA A 301 -11.31 -4.90 -25.34
CA ALA A 301 -11.80 -5.59 -26.54
C ALA A 301 -12.89 -4.77 -27.25
N ALA A 302 -13.85 -4.20 -26.51
CA ALA A 302 -14.91 -3.37 -27.09
C ALA A 302 -14.38 -2.11 -27.78
N ILE A 303 -13.37 -1.45 -27.21
CA ILE A 303 -12.70 -0.29 -27.81
C ILE A 303 -11.99 -0.68 -29.11
N VAL A 304 -11.30 -1.82 -29.12
CA VAL A 304 -10.44 -2.25 -30.24
C VAL A 304 -11.25 -2.84 -31.40
N VAL A 305 -12.23 -3.68 -31.09
CA VAL A 305 -13.05 -4.41 -32.09
C VAL A 305 -14.13 -3.51 -32.70
N ALA A 306 -14.67 -2.56 -31.93
CA ALA A 306 -15.71 -1.64 -32.36
C ALA A 306 -15.28 -0.17 -32.18
N PRO A 307 -14.27 0.32 -32.93
CA PRO A 307 -13.74 1.68 -32.77
C PRO A 307 -14.77 2.79 -33.06
N ALA A 308 -15.79 2.50 -33.86
CA ALA A 308 -16.92 3.40 -34.14
C ALA A 308 -18.10 3.26 -33.14
N GLY A 309 -18.01 2.33 -32.19
CA GLY A 309 -19.02 2.06 -31.17
C GLY A 309 -19.09 3.16 -30.09
N ILE A 310 -20.17 3.15 -29.31
CA ILE A 310 -20.47 4.19 -28.31
C ILE A 310 -19.36 4.30 -27.25
N ILE A 311 -18.86 3.18 -26.73
CA ILE A 311 -17.80 3.14 -25.71
C ILE A 311 -16.54 3.84 -26.23
N SER A 312 -16.07 3.45 -27.42
CA SER A 312 -14.89 4.07 -28.04
C SER A 312 -15.10 5.56 -28.27
N LYS A 313 -16.27 5.99 -28.76
CA LYS A 313 -16.60 7.42 -28.96
C LYS A 313 -16.60 8.20 -27.66
N CYS A 314 -17.26 7.70 -26.62
CA CYS A 314 -17.31 8.34 -25.29
C CYS A 314 -15.92 8.45 -24.65
N LEU A 315 -15.07 7.42 -24.78
CA LEU A 315 -13.69 7.46 -24.29
C LEU A 315 -12.79 8.34 -25.15
N SER A 316 -13.12 8.54 -26.43
CA SER A 316 -12.34 9.37 -27.35
C SER A 316 -12.59 10.88 -27.20
N VAL A 317 -13.37 11.32 -26.21
CA VAL A 317 -13.56 12.75 -25.92
C VAL A 317 -12.24 13.40 -25.50
N LEU A 318 -12.06 14.66 -25.87
CA LEU A 318 -10.79 15.35 -25.70
C LEU A 318 -10.27 15.36 -24.24
N PRO A 319 -11.09 15.65 -23.21
CA PRO A 319 -10.59 15.69 -21.83
C PRO A 319 -10.01 14.35 -21.36
N LEU A 320 -10.69 13.24 -21.63
CA LEU A 320 -10.24 11.90 -21.23
C LEU A 320 -8.98 11.48 -22.00
N ARG A 321 -8.89 11.83 -23.28
CA ARG A 321 -7.69 11.59 -24.07
C ARG A 321 -6.49 12.36 -23.55
N LEU A 322 -6.66 13.65 -23.24
CA LEU A 322 -5.58 14.48 -22.69
C LEU A 322 -5.12 13.95 -21.33
N ALA A 323 -6.05 13.56 -20.46
CA ALA A 323 -5.74 12.88 -19.19
C ALA A 323 -4.97 11.57 -19.43
N GLY A 324 -5.37 10.78 -20.43
CA GLY A 324 -4.69 9.55 -20.83
C GLY A 324 -3.29 9.76 -21.40
N GLU A 325 -3.07 10.84 -22.14
CA GLU A 325 -1.77 11.19 -22.71
C GLU A 325 -0.73 11.53 -21.63
N ILE A 326 -1.16 12.21 -20.57
CA ILE A 326 -0.31 12.61 -19.43
C ILE A 326 -0.40 11.64 -18.24
N SER A 327 -1.14 10.53 -18.37
CA SER A 327 -1.52 9.69 -17.23
C SER A 327 -0.33 9.17 -16.43
N TYR A 328 0.81 8.92 -17.10
CA TYR A 328 2.04 8.49 -16.45
C TYR A 328 2.61 9.56 -15.52
N GLY A 329 2.85 10.77 -16.03
CA GLY A 329 3.32 11.89 -15.21
C GLY A 329 2.31 12.27 -14.13
N TRP A 330 1.01 12.20 -14.42
CA TRP A 330 -0.01 12.51 -13.43
C TRP A 330 -0.04 11.48 -12.29
N TYR A 331 0.02 10.19 -12.59
CA TYR A 331 0.14 9.15 -11.58
C TYR A 331 1.40 9.34 -10.71
N LEU A 332 2.51 9.68 -11.34
CA LEU A 332 3.81 9.85 -10.69
C LEU A 332 3.84 11.04 -9.70
N TRP A 333 3.25 12.17 -10.08
CA TRP A 333 3.28 13.38 -9.25
C TRP A 333 2.12 13.49 -8.27
N GLN A 334 0.95 12.90 -8.56
CA GLN A 334 -0.23 13.10 -7.73
C GLN A 334 -0.04 12.53 -6.32
N PHE A 335 0.43 11.29 -6.20
CA PHE A 335 0.53 10.64 -4.89
C PHE A 335 1.52 11.35 -3.94
N PRO A 336 2.74 11.72 -4.36
CA PRO A 336 3.61 12.56 -3.53
C PRO A 336 2.97 13.90 -3.14
N VAL A 337 2.23 14.54 -4.05
CA VAL A 337 1.49 15.78 -3.76
C VAL A 337 0.43 15.54 -2.67
N ASP A 338 -0.29 14.42 -2.73
CA ASP A 338 -1.27 14.05 -1.72
C ASP A 338 -0.62 13.87 -0.33
N GLN A 339 0.59 13.30 -0.28
CA GLN A 339 1.36 13.14 0.96
C GLN A 339 1.97 14.46 1.46
N TRP A 340 2.48 15.31 0.57
CA TRP A 340 3.16 16.55 0.95
C TRP A 340 2.20 17.69 1.30
N LEU A 341 1.04 17.77 0.65
CA LEU A 341 0.03 18.79 0.90
C LEU A 341 -1.04 18.26 1.85
N THR A 342 -0.77 18.34 3.15
CA THR A 342 -1.73 17.96 4.20
C THR A 342 -2.60 19.15 4.62
N SER A 343 -3.73 18.86 5.26
CA SER A 343 -4.60 19.91 5.83
C SER A 343 -3.86 20.80 6.82
N ALA A 344 -2.99 20.21 7.65
CA ALA A 344 -2.16 20.93 8.60
C ALA A 344 -1.18 21.92 7.93
N ARG A 345 -0.65 21.58 6.75
CA ARG A 345 0.32 22.43 6.03
C ARG A 345 -0.33 23.54 5.21
N VAL A 346 -1.52 23.30 4.67
CA VAL A 346 -2.18 24.22 3.72
C VAL A 346 -3.34 24.99 4.36
N GLY A 347 -3.85 24.56 5.52
CA GLY A 347 -4.95 25.22 6.24
C GLY A 347 -6.33 25.01 5.60
N VAL A 348 -6.46 24.05 4.68
CA VAL A 348 -7.72 23.67 4.02
C VAL A 348 -7.91 22.16 4.09
N SER A 349 -9.17 21.69 4.15
CA SER A 349 -9.52 20.27 4.26
C SER A 349 -10.61 19.89 3.25
N GLY A 350 -10.96 18.60 3.18
CA GLY A 350 -12.06 18.09 2.34
C GLY A 350 -11.90 18.38 0.83
N LEU A 351 -13.01 18.73 0.17
CA LEU A 351 -13.04 19.02 -1.27
C LEU A 351 -12.11 20.17 -1.71
N PRO A 352 -11.99 21.29 -0.96
CA PRO A 352 -10.98 22.30 -1.26
C PRO A 352 -9.55 21.76 -1.31
N LEU A 353 -9.14 20.95 -0.33
CA LEU A 353 -7.80 20.35 -0.29
C LEU A 353 -7.59 19.42 -1.48
N PHE A 354 -8.58 18.59 -1.80
CA PHE A 354 -8.56 17.72 -2.98
C PHE A 354 -8.41 18.52 -4.28
N GLY A 355 -9.14 19.62 -4.43
CA GLY A 355 -9.03 20.52 -5.58
C GLY A 355 -7.62 21.11 -5.73
N VAL A 356 -7.01 21.55 -4.64
CA VAL A 356 -5.62 22.05 -4.63
C VAL A 356 -4.64 20.95 -5.02
N ARG A 357 -4.75 19.76 -4.42
CA ARG A 357 -3.89 18.61 -4.74
C ARG A 357 -3.98 18.20 -6.21
N ILE A 358 -5.19 18.12 -6.76
CA ILE A 358 -5.41 17.81 -8.18
C ILE A 358 -4.82 18.90 -9.07
N LEU A 359 -5.01 20.17 -8.74
CA LEU A 359 -4.46 21.29 -9.51
C LEU A 359 -2.93 21.25 -9.54
N VAL A 360 -2.29 21.06 -8.38
CA VAL A 360 -0.82 20.98 -8.25
C VAL A 360 -0.30 19.74 -8.99
N GLY A 361 -0.87 18.56 -8.74
CA GLY A 361 -0.48 17.31 -9.40
C GLY A 361 -0.61 17.38 -10.92
N LEU A 362 -1.72 17.92 -11.44
CA LEU A 362 -1.91 18.14 -12.88
C LEU A 362 -0.89 19.14 -13.44
N THR A 363 -0.62 20.23 -12.72
CA THR A 363 0.36 21.24 -13.17
C THR A 363 1.75 20.63 -13.29
N LEU A 364 2.20 19.90 -12.26
CA LEU A 364 3.48 19.19 -12.28
C LEU A 364 3.54 18.14 -13.39
N ALA A 365 2.45 17.37 -13.58
CA ALA A 365 2.35 16.39 -14.64
C ALA A 365 2.45 17.02 -16.05
N VAL A 366 1.77 18.15 -16.28
CA VAL A 366 1.82 18.86 -17.57
C VAL A 366 3.20 19.46 -17.82
N ILE A 367 3.85 20.02 -16.80
CA ILE A 367 5.22 20.53 -16.88
C ILE A 367 6.19 19.38 -17.20
N SER A 368 6.13 18.29 -16.44
CA SER A 368 6.92 17.07 -16.67
C SER A 368 6.73 16.55 -18.10
N TYR A 369 5.47 16.42 -18.53
CA TYR A 369 5.14 15.92 -19.85
C TYR A 369 5.73 16.79 -20.97
N ARG A 370 5.56 18.12 -20.88
CA ARG A 370 5.98 19.05 -21.94
C ARG A 370 7.49 19.26 -21.99
N PHE A 371 8.15 19.37 -20.84
CA PHE A 371 9.54 19.81 -20.76
C PHE A 371 10.54 18.69 -20.51
N ILE A 372 10.12 17.54 -20.00
CA ILE A 372 10.99 16.40 -19.70
C ILE A 372 10.65 15.22 -20.60
N GLU A 373 9.41 14.72 -20.53
CA GLU A 373 9.03 13.47 -21.18
C GLU A 373 9.00 13.58 -22.72
N GLN A 374 8.29 14.58 -23.27
CA GLN A 374 8.15 14.72 -24.72
C GLN A 374 9.48 15.01 -25.44
N PRO A 375 10.37 15.90 -24.96
CA PRO A 375 11.65 16.16 -25.61
C PRO A 375 12.53 14.91 -25.72
N ILE A 376 12.61 14.14 -24.62
CA ILE A 376 13.42 12.91 -24.56
C ILE A 376 12.77 11.80 -25.41
N ARG A 377 11.43 11.67 -25.37
CA ARG A 377 10.68 10.68 -26.13
C ARG A 377 10.75 10.91 -27.64
N ARG A 378 10.62 12.17 -28.10
CA ARG A 378 10.65 12.54 -29.53
C ARG A 378 12.07 12.64 -30.08
N GLY A 379 13.09 12.59 -29.23
CA GLY A 379 14.48 12.69 -29.66
C GLY A 379 14.79 14.07 -30.24
N VAL A 380 14.29 15.14 -29.59
CA VAL A 380 14.73 16.51 -29.92
C VAL A 380 16.25 16.49 -29.88
N HIS A 381 16.85 16.80 -31.03
CA HIS A 381 18.26 16.55 -31.28
C HIS A 381 19.11 17.40 -30.35
N PHE A 382 19.52 16.84 -29.20
CA PHE A 382 20.87 17.08 -28.78
C PHE A 382 21.72 16.50 -29.91
N LYS A 383 22.23 17.36 -30.79
CA LYS A 383 23.19 17.02 -31.87
C LYS A 383 24.49 16.37 -31.34
N ASN A 384 24.55 16.06 -30.06
CA ASN A 384 25.67 15.50 -29.36
C ASN A 384 25.22 14.20 -28.67
N LYS A 385 26.13 13.23 -28.56
CA LYS A 385 25.96 11.94 -27.88
C LYS A 385 25.65 12.06 -26.36
N SER A 386 25.27 13.24 -25.89
CA SER A 386 25.17 13.64 -24.50
C SER A 386 23.96 13.05 -23.78
N ALA A 387 22.86 12.71 -24.46
CA ALA A 387 21.72 12.01 -23.81
C ALA A 387 22.10 10.61 -23.28
N PHE A 388 23.09 9.95 -23.91
CA PHE A 388 23.68 8.69 -23.43
C PHE A 388 24.61 8.88 -22.23
N ILE A 389 25.10 10.11 -22.00
CA ILE A 389 25.98 10.47 -20.87
C ILE A 389 25.14 11.02 -19.71
N PHE A 390 24.10 11.81 -19.99
CA PHE A 390 23.25 12.42 -18.97
C PHE A 390 22.31 11.44 -18.25
N THR A 391 21.91 10.33 -18.88
CA THR A 391 21.06 9.34 -18.20
C THR A 391 21.83 8.56 -17.13
N PRO A 392 23.03 7.99 -17.41
CA PRO A 392 23.90 7.44 -16.38
C PRO A 392 24.30 8.48 -15.33
N ILE A 393 24.61 9.72 -15.72
CA ILE A 393 24.94 10.79 -14.75
C ILE A 393 23.73 11.11 -13.86
N ALA A 394 22.52 11.24 -14.38
CA ALA A 394 21.34 11.48 -13.58
C ALA A 394 21.05 10.31 -12.62
N ILE A 395 21.19 9.06 -13.10
CA ILE A 395 21.10 7.88 -12.23
C ILE A 395 22.20 7.90 -11.17
N ILE A 396 23.45 8.20 -11.53
CA ILE A 396 24.56 8.29 -10.58
C ILE A 396 24.34 9.42 -9.58
N SER A 397 23.88 10.59 -10.01
CA SER A 397 23.60 11.74 -9.14
C SER A 397 22.42 11.48 -8.21
N VAL A 398 21.35 10.83 -8.69
CA VAL A 398 20.21 10.41 -7.84
C VAL A 398 20.63 9.30 -6.88
N SER A 399 21.39 8.30 -7.34
CA SER A 399 21.96 7.25 -6.48
C SER A 399 22.90 7.83 -5.44
N LEU A 400 23.79 8.75 -5.82
CA LEU A 400 24.71 9.41 -4.91
C LEU A 400 23.95 10.29 -3.91
N GLY A 401 22.95 11.04 -4.36
CA GLY A 401 22.03 11.77 -3.48
C GLY A 401 21.32 10.85 -2.49
N ALA A 402 20.77 9.73 -2.95
CA ALA A 402 20.12 8.73 -2.09
C ALA A 402 21.09 8.08 -1.10
N ILE A 403 22.35 7.89 -1.49
CA ILE A 403 23.42 7.38 -0.60
C ILE A 403 23.80 8.45 0.44
N LEU A 404 24.02 9.70 0.02
CA LEU A 404 24.49 10.80 0.86
C LEU A 404 23.43 11.34 1.84
N VAL A 405 22.13 11.23 1.52
CA VAL A 405 21.04 11.64 2.43
C VAL A 405 21.04 10.82 3.74
N GLY A 406 21.72 9.67 3.78
CA GLY A 406 21.93 8.90 5.02
C GLY A 406 23.03 9.42 5.96
N ASP A 407 23.90 10.33 5.50
CA ASP A 407 25.12 10.73 6.21
C ASP A 407 25.24 12.24 6.46
N ILE A 408 24.18 13.03 6.26
CA ILE A 408 24.20 14.45 6.62
C ILE A 408 23.91 14.55 8.13
N PRO A 409 24.89 14.86 9.00
CA PRO A 409 24.59 15.18 10.38
C PRO A 409 23.77 16.46 10.37
N VAL A 410 22.48 16.34 10.71
CA VAL A 410 21.64 17.50 10.97
C VAL A 410 22.34 18.30 12.07
N GLY A 411 22.72 19.53 11.73
CA GLY A 411 23.61 20.35 12.52
C GLY A 411 23.19 20.47 13.99
N GLY A 412 24.12 20.12 14.87
CA GLY A 412 24.28 20.54 16.26
C GLY A 412 23.03 20.99 17.01
N GLN A 413 22.34 20.05 17.65
CA GLN A 413 21.97 20.27 19.04
C GLN A 413 22.97 19.53 19.90
N THR A 414 23.61 20.26 20.81
CA THR A 414 24.54 19.74 21.81
C THR A 414 23.86 18.60 22.56
N PHE A 415 24.27 17.36 22.26
CA PHE A 415 23.98 16.22 23.11
C PHE A 415 24.59 16.53 24.47
N PHE A 416 23.74 16.67 25.49
CA PHE A 416 24.21 16.48 26.85
C PHE A 416 24.73 15.04 26.93
N GLU A 417 26.03 14.87 27.15
CA GLU A 417 26.58 13.62 27.65
C GLU A 417 25.88 13.32 28.99
N SER A 418 24.92 12.40 28.96
CA SER A 418 24.46 11.75 30.19
C SER A 418 25.54 10.76 30.63
N PRO A 419 25.89 10.70 31.93
CA PRO A 419 26.98 9.87 32.39
C PRO A 419 26.71 8.40 32.09
N SER A 420 27.73 7.73 31.56
CA SER A 420 27.79 6.28 31.42
C SER A 420 27.49 5.63 32.77
N ALA A 421 26.30 5.06 32.93
CA ALA A 421 25.98 4.22 34.08
C ALA A 421 26.67 2.86 33.89
N SER A 422 27.96 2.81 34.17
CA SER A 422 28.65 1.57 34.51
C SER A 422 28.28 1.20 35.95
N ALA A 423 27.26 0.36 36.11
CA ALA A 423 27.07 -0.45 37.31
C ALA A 423 26.39 -1.77 36.92
N SER A 424 27.21 -2.80 36.80
CA SER A 424 26.78 -4.19 36.70
C SER A 424 26.09 -4.63 38.00
N MET A 425 24.77 -4.87 37.94
CA MET A 425 24.12 -5.86 38.79
C MET A 425 23.32 -6.79 37.88
N GLN A 426 23.70 -8.06 37.91
CA GLN A 426 23.07 -9.16 37.19
C GLN A 426 21.75 -9.49 37.89
N ALA A 427 20.72 -8.66 37.69
CA ALA A 427 19.34 -8.96 38.06
C ALA A 427 18.65 -9.59 36.85
N ASN A 428 17.83 -10.63 37.06
CA ASN A 428 17.00 -11.18 35.99
C ASN A 428 16.18 -10.03 35.37
N PRO A 429 16.18 -9.86 34.03
CA PRO A 429 15.47 -8.79 33.39
C PRO A 429 13.96 -8.98 33.57
N LEU A 430 13.28 -7.96 34.10
CA LEU A 430 11.82 -7.90 34.29
C LEU A 430 11.09 -8.17 32.96
N ARG A 431 10.29 -9.23 32.86
CA ARG A 431 9.52 -9.54 31.65
C ARG A 431 8.18 -8.79 31.66
N ILE A 432 7.95 -8.02 30.62
CA ILE A 432 6.78 -7.17 30.43
C ILE A 432 6.06 -7.69 29.18
N LEU A 433 4.77 -7.97 29.31
CA LEU A 433 3.90 -8.21 28.15
C LEU A 433 3.09 -6.93 27.89
N LEU A 434 3.25 -6.32 26.72
CA LEU A 434 2.43 -5.19 26.28
C LEU A 434 1.38 -5.68 25.29
N GLU A 435 0.13 -5.57 25.68
CA GLU A 435 -1.04 -5.84 24.85
C GLU A 435 -1.77 -4.55 24.50
N GLY A 436 -2.47 -4.57 23.38
CA GLY A 436 -3.28 -3.44 22.97
C GLY A 436 -3.55 -3.39 21.48
N ASP A 437 -3.62 -2.18 20.95
CA ASP A 437 -3.84 -1.91 19.53
C ASP A 437 -2.59 -1.33 18.84
N SER A 438 -2.78 -0.59 17.74
CA SER A 438 -1.68 0.05 17.02
C SER A 438 -0.98 1.15 17.84
N ILE A 439 -1.65 1.77 18.82
CA ILE A 439 -1.03 2.73 19.75
C ILE A 439 -0.09 1.99 20.70
N ALA A 440 -0.48 0.82 21.21
CA ALA A 440 0.40 -0.05 21.99
C ALA A 440 1.62 -0.50 21.17
N LEU A 441 1.40 -0.93 19.92
CA LEU A 441 2.48 -1.29 19.01
C LEU A 441 3.48 -0.15 18.79
N SER A 442 2.98 1.09 18.65
CA SER A 442 3.85 2.26 18.50
C SER A 442 4.68 2.56 19.77
N LEU A 443 4.34 1.99 20.92
CA LEU A 443 5.18 2.01 22.11
C LEU A 443 6.21 0.88 22.14
N GLY A 444 5.86 -0.37 21.80
CA GLY A 444 6.76 -1.51 21.99
C GLY A 444 7.56 -1.97 20.76
N ILE A 445 7.01 -1.85 19.55
CA ILE A 445 7.66 -2.24 18.28
C ILE A 445 7.70 -1.06 17.33
N LEU A 446 8.86 -0.41 17.26
CA LEU A 446 9.23 0.43 16.12
C LEU A 446 10.43 -0.21 15.40
N PRO A 447 10.57 0.00 14.07
CA PRO A 447 11.56 -0.71 13.25
C PRO A 447 13.03 -0.62 13.71
N ASN A 448 13.41 0.27 14.66
CA ASN A 448 14.82 0.57 14.95
C ASN A 448 15.25 0.81 16.42
N GLY A 449 14.49 0.57 17.50
CA GLY A 449 15.10 0.93 18.81
C GLY A 449 14.51 0.56 20.17
N VAL A 450 13.20 0.37 20.36
CA VAL A 450 12.67 0.20 21.73
C VAL A 450 13.04 -1.16 22.34
N ALA A 451 12.91 -2.23 21.55
CA ALA A 451 13.33 -3.58 21.96
C ALA A 451 14.85 -3.67 22.24
N LEU A 452 15.67 -2.81 21.63
CA LEU A 452 17.12 -2.81 21.85
C LEU A 452 17.54 -2.24 23.22
N ARG A 453 16.72 -1.39 23.86
CA ARG A 453 17.04 -0.82 25.19
C ARG A 453 16.47 -1.60 26.36
N LEU A 454 15.32 -2.26 26.17
CA LEU A 454 14.76 -3.18 27.16
C LEU A 454 15.25 -4.63 26.96
N GLY A 455 15.85 -4.97 25.82
CA GLY A 455 16.31 -6.33 25.51
C GLY A 455 15.14 -7.32 25.46
N ASP A 456 15.39 -8.57 25.87
CA ASP A 456 14.38 -9.65 25.97
C ASP A 456 13.29 -9.41 27.03
N SER A 457 13.28 -8.22 27.66
CA SER A 457 12.38 -7.85 28.76
C SER A 457 10.99 -7.40 28.30
N LEU A 458 10.80 -7.02 27.04
CA LEU A 458 9.51 -6.51 26.54
C LEU A 458 9.03 -7.37 25.37
N SER A 459 7.89 -8.04 25.56
CA SER A 459 7.13 -8.69 24.51
C SER A 459 5.93 -7.82 24.17
N ASP A 460 5.93 -7.21 22.98
CA ASP A 460 4.79 -6.43 22.49
C ASP A 460 3.99 -7.28 21.50
N SER A 461 2.72 -7.45 21.83
CA SER A 461 1.79 -8.36 21.18
C SER A 461 0.55 -7.65 20.65
N GLY A 462 0.57 -6.31 20.57
CA GLY A 462 -0.58 -5.51 20.15
C GLY A 462 -1.21 -5.96 18.82
N MET A 463 -2.54 -5.84 18.74
CA MET A 463 -3.34 -6.19 17.57
C MET A 463 -3.71 -4.94 16.79
N PHE A 464 -3.04 -4.71 15.67
CA PHE A 464 -3.31 -3.55 14.81
C PHE A 464 -4.80 -3.45 14.46
N GLY A 465 -5.46 -2.32 14.70
CA GLY A 465 -6.87 -2.15 14.33
C GLY A 465 -7.90 -2.82 15.25
N CYS A 466 -7.47 -3.51 16.30
CA CYS A 466 -8.34 -4.26 17.20
C CYS A 466 -8.31 -3.69 18.61
N GLY A 467 -9.47 -3.68 19.27
CA GLY A 467 -9.60 -3.40 20.69
C GLY A 467 -10.25 -4.58 21.43
N VAL A 468 -10.67 -4.38 22.67
CA VAL A 468 -11.38 -5.39 23.47
C VAL A 468 -12.87 -5.47 23.11
N LEU A 469 -13.41 -4.40 22.52
CA LEU A 469 -14.70 -4.44 21.82
C LEU A 469 -14.46 -4.79 20.36
N ASN A 470 -14.89 -5.98 19.94
CA ASN A 470 -14.53 -6.57 18.64
C ASN A 470 -15.72 -7.08 17.81
N SER A 471 -16.95 -6.85 18.29
CA SER A 471 -18.18 -7.23 17.61
C SER A 471 -18.94 -5.99 17.12
N GLY A 472 -19.90 -6.22 16.21
CA GLY A 472 -20.71 -5.16 15.61
C GLY A 472 -20.01 -4.46 14.43
N LEU A 473 -20.78 -3.59 13.76
CA LEU A 473 -20.25 -2.68 12.75
C LEU A 473 -19.71 -1.43 13.44
N ILE A 474 -18.58 -0.92 12.97
CA ILE A 474 -18.01 0.37 13.38
C ILE A 474 -18.28 1.41 12.31
N ASN A 475 -18.39 2.68 12.73
CA ASN A 475 -18.32 3.82 11.82
C ASN A 475 -16.96 4.49 11.99
N PHE A 476 -16.04 4.22 11.07
CA PHE A 476 -14.72 4.83 11.07
C PHE A 476 -14.58 5.79 9.89
N GLN A 477 -14.46 7.08 10.17
CA GLN A 477 -14.34 8.14 9.16
C GLN A 477 -15.48 8.13 8.11
N GLY A 478 -16.68 7.70 8.50
CA GLY A 478 -17.85 7.61 7.61
C GLY A 478 -17.97 6.27 6.89
N HIS A 479 -17.02 5.35 7.11
CA HIS A 479 -17.05 4.00 6.58
C HIS A 479 -17.65 3.03 7.59
N ILE A 480 -18.81 2.48 7.24
CA ILE A 480 -19.47 1.42 8.00
C ILE A 480 -18.86 0.08 7.61
N GLN A 481 -18.20 -0.58 8.55
CA GLN A 481 -17.51 -1.84 8.30
C GLN A 481 -17.45 -2.71 9.56
N PRO A 482 -17.32 -4.03 9.43
CA PRO A 482 -16.86 -4.86 10.54
C PRO A 482 -15.47 -4.39 10.96
N GLN A 483 -15.18 -4.41 12.25
CA GLN A 483 -13.83 -4.13 12.71
C GLN A 483 -12.89 -5.28 12.32
N SER A 484 -11.79 -4.94 11.66
CA SER A 484 -10.74 -5.88 11.30
C SER A 484 -9.38 -5.25 11.52
N GLY A 485 -8.40 -6.09 11.83
CA GLY A 485 -7.06 -5.65 12.19
C GLY A 485 -6.00 -6.34 11.37
N GLY A 486 -5.22 -5.63 10.56
CA GLY A 486 -4.11 -6.22 9.78
C GLY A 486 -4.50 -7.40 8.87
N GLY A 487 -5.79 -7.59 8.55
CA GLY A 487 -6.29 -8.73 7.79
C GLY A 487 -6.79 -9.93 8.60
N THR A 488 -6.70 -9.89 9.93
CA THR A 488 -7.25 -10.90 10.84
C THR A 488 -8.51 -10.41 11.54
N SER A 489 -9.31 -11.37 12.04
CA SER A 489 -10.52 -11.07 12.80
C SER A 489 -10.16 -10.60 14.20
N CYS A 490 -10.65 -9.44 14.61
CA CYS A 490 -10.50 -8.97 16.00
C CYS A 490 -11.24 -9.87 17.01
N SER A 491 -12.05 -10.84 16.55
CA SER A 491 -12.78 -11.79 17.41
C SER A 491 -11.89 -12.64 18.31
N GLU A 492 -10.62 -12.85 17.93
CA GLU A 492 -9.72 -13.82 18.56
C GLU A 492 -8.82 -13.23 19.65
N TRP A 493 -8.97 -11.94 20.01
CA TRP A 493 -8.09 -11.27 20.97
C TRP A 493 -7.98 -12.00 22.32
N LYS A 494 -9.07 -12.63 22.78
CA LYS A 494 -9.08 -13.38 24.06
C LYS A 494 -8.11 -14.57 24.03
N THR A 495 -8.18 -15.36 22.97
CA THR A 495 -7.31 -16.53 22.78
C THR A 495 -5.87 -16.09 22.59
N LYS A 496 -5.65 -15.00 21.84
CA LYS A 496 -4.33 -14.42 21.62
C LYS A 496 -3.70 -13.95 22.93
N TYR A 497 -4.38 -13.12 23.73
CA TYR A 497 -3.85 -12.64 25.03
C TYR A 497 -3.50 -13.81 25.96
N ALA A 498 -4.35 -14.84 26.03
CA ALA A 498 -4.05 -16.03 26.84
C ALA A 498 -2.81 -16.78 26.34
N GLN A 499 -2.65 -16.91 25.01
CA GLN A 499 -1.49 -17.52 24.40
C GLN A 499 -0.22 -16.69 24.67
N ASP A 500 -0.28 -15.37 24.52
CA ASP A 500 0.85 -14.48 24.72
C ASP A 500 1.33 -14.46 26.17
N VAL A 501 0.40 -14.50 27.14
CA VAL A 501 0.71 -14.71 28.56
C VAL A 501 1.42 -16.05 28.78
N SER A 502 0.90 -17.15 28.19
CA SER A 502 1.49 -18.48 28.35
C SER A 502 2.89 -18.62 27.77
N LEU A 503 3.16 -17.90 26.66
CA LEU A 503 4.43 -17.91 25.94
C LEU A 503 5.45 -17.00 26.61
N THR A 504 5.06 -15.77 26.95
CA THR A 504 5.95 -14.75 27.52
C THR A 504 6.22 -15.01 29.00
N LYS A 505 5.23 -15.56 29.72
CA LYS A 505 5.21 -15.74 31.18
C LYS A 505 5.63 -14.44 31.90
N PRO A 506 4.96 -13.31 31.64
CA PRO A 506 5.45 -12.00 32.06
C PRO A 506 5.43 -11.84 33.59
N ASP A 507 6.29 -10.97 34.10
CA ASP A 507 6.29 -10.53 35.49
C ASP A 507 5.30 -9.35 35.70
N VAL A 508 4.96 -8.63 34.61
CA VAL A 508 3.91 -7.60 34.56
C VAL A 508 3.22 -7.62 33.19
N SER A 509 1.89 -7.63 33.16
CA SER A 509 1.09 -7.46 31.94
C SER A 509 0.61 -6.01 31.83
N VAL A 510 0.74 -5.39 30.66
CA VAL A 510 0.36 -4.00 30.39
C VAL A 510 -0.68 -3.99 29.27
N LEU A 511 -1.76 -3.23 29.44
CA LEU A 511 -2.80 -3.06 28.44
C LEU A 511 -2.93 -1.58 28.05
N LEU A 512 -2.82 -1.29 26.75
CA LEU A 512 -3.13 0.01 26.15
C LEU A 512 -4.13 -0.15 25.01
N VAL A 513 -5.38 0.23 25.28
CA VAL A 513 -6.51 0.25 24.35
C VAL A 513 -7.30 1.55 24.54
N GLY A 514 -8.32 1.80 23.72
CA GLY A 514 -9.14 3.01 23.78
C GLY A 514 -9.59 3.50 22.41
N ARG A 515 -8.66 3.56 21.45
CA ARG A 515 -8.92 4.14 20.12
C ARG A 515 -10.13 3.51 19.42
N TRP A 516 -10.25 2.19 19.54
CA TRP A 516 -11.32 1.43 18.91
C TRP A 516 -12.56 1.31 19.80
N GLU A 517 -12.41 1.47 21.10
CA GLU A 517 -13.51 1.55 22.08
C GLU A 517 -14.27 2.87 21.95
N ASP A 518 -13.59 3.92 21.52
CA ASP A 518 -14.17 5.23 21.29
C ASP A 518 -15.06 5.29 20.06
N LEU A 519 -15.07 4.33 19.14
CA LEU A 519 -15.91 4.37 17.94
C LEU A 519 -17.38 4.08 18.21
N ASP A 520 -18.27 4.70 17.43
CA ASP A 520 -19.68 4.30 17.40
C ASP A 520 -19.78 2.87 16.89
N ARG A 521 -20.62 2.05 17.55
CA ARG A 521 -20.81 0.65 17.19
C ARG A 521 -22.27 0.30 17.01
N ASN A 522 -22.54 -0.58 16.06
CA ASN A 522 -23.86 -1.15 15.85
C ASN A 522 -23.84 -2.66 16.09
N PHE A 523 -24.50 -3.08 17.17
CA PHE A 523 -24.63 -4.49 17.55
C PHE A 523 -25.91 -5.15 17.02
N GLY A 524 -26.62 -4.50 16.08
CA GLY A 524 -27.85 -4.97 15.44
C GLY A 524 -29.12 -4.24 15.90
N THR A 525 -29.05 -3.46 16.98
CA THR A 525 -30.19 -2.75 17.61
C THR A 525 -30.20 -1.25 17.36
N GLY A 526 -29.10 -0.69 16.84
CA GLY A 526 -28.90 0.75 16.69
C GLY A 526 -27.40 1.09 16.77
N TRP A 527 -27.06 2.35 16.50
CA TRP A 527 -25.72 2.86 16.79
C TRP A 527 -25.65 3.28 18.25
N GLU A 528 -24.66 2.75 18.95
CA GLU A 528 -24.39 2.96 20.36
C GLU A 528 -22.98 3.51 20.53
N HIS A 529 -22.73 4.22 21.62
CA HIS A 529 -21.42 4.77 21.93
C HIS A 529 -21.14 4.88 23.42
N ILE A 530 -19.87 5.17 23.77
CA ILE A 530 -19.47 5.41 25.15
C ILE A 530 -20.26 6.54 25.80
N GLY A 531 -20.61 6.38 27.07
CA GLY A 531 -21.56 7.23 27.79
C GLY A 531 -23.01 6.76 27.70
N GLU A 532 -23.32 5.82 26.79
CA GLU A 532 -24.60 5.11 26.81
C GLU A 532 -24.50 3.85 27.69
N LYS A 533 -25.52 3.66 28.55
CA LYS A 533 -25.52 2.64 29.59
C LYS A 533 -25.19 1.22 29.09
N ASP A 534 -25.78 0.80 27.97
CA ASP A 534 -25.62 -0.56 27.45
C ASP A 534 -24.25 -0.75 26.79
N PHE A 535 -23.72 0.28 26.11
CA PHE A 535 -22.37 0.28 25.56
C PHE A 535 -21.33 0.21 26.69
N ASP A 536 -21.46 1.06 27.69
CA ASP A 536 -20.54 1.13 28.83
C ASP A 536 -20.51 -0.20 29.60
N ALA A 537 -21.67 -0.85 29.80
CA ALA A 537 -21.74 -2.16 30.43
C ALA A 537 -21.00 -3.25 29.63
N ARG A 538 -21.08 -3.22 28.29
CA ARG A 538 -20.32 -4.13 27.43
C ARG A 538 -18.82 -3.86 27.52
N LEU A 539 -18.43 -2.60 27.50
CA LEU A 539 -17.04 -2.18 27.62
C LEU A 539 -16.42 -2.61 28.96
N VAL A 540 -17.13 -2.37 30.07
CA VAL A 540 -16.75 -2.83 31.41
C VAL A 540 -16.52 -4.34 31.43
N THR A 541 -17.45 -5.11 30.86
CA THR A 541 -17.34 -6.57 30.79
C THR A 541 -16.13 -7.01 29.97
N ALA A 542 -15.86 -6.34 28.84
CA ALA A 542 -14.72 -6.64 27.97
C ALA A 542 -13.38 -6.34 28.67
N LEU A 543 -13.26 -5.20 29.35
CA LEU A 543 -12.07 -4.81 30.11
C LEU A 543 -11.83 -5.73 31.31
N GLN A 544 -12.88 -6.11 32.05
CA GLN A 544 -12.78 -7.09 33.14
C GLN A 544 -12.29 -8.46 32.62
N THR A 545 -12.78 -8.87 31.44
CA THR A 545 -12.31 -10.11 30.78
C THR A 545 -10.83 -9.99 30.40
N ALA A 546 -10.40 -8.86 29.83
CA ALA A 546 -9.00 -8.63 29.47
C ALA A 546 -8.08 -8.69 30.70
N ILE A 547 -8.46 -8.03 31.79
CA ILE A 547 -7.72 -8.07 33.07
C ILE A 547 -7.64 -9.50 33.59
N SER A 548 -8.74 -10.25 33.58
CA SER A 548 -8.75 -11.63 34.07
C SER A 548 -7.81 -12.55 33.26
N ILE A 549 -7.75 -12.37 31.94
CA ILE A 549 -6.86 -13.16 31.07
C ILE A 549 -5.40 -12.76 31.30
N LEU A 550 -5.11 -11.45 31.35
CA LEU A 550 -3.75 -10.92 31.51
C LEU A 550 -3.17 -11.15 32.91
N HIS A 551 -4.03 -11.33 33.90
CA HIS A 551 -3.65 -11.66 35.26
C HIS A 551 -3.21 -13.13 35.40
N ASP A 552 -3.84 -14.05 34.68
CA ASP A 552 -3.57 -15.51 34.77
C ASP A 552 -3.43 -16.05 36.22
N GLY A 553 -4.18 -15.44 37.14
CA GLY A 553 -4.21 -15.79 38.56
C GLY A 553 -3.07 -15.25 39.44
N ASN A 554 -2.02 -14.64 38.89
CA ASN A 554 -0.95 -14.05 39.69
C ASN A 554 -0.25 -12.81 39.09
N ILE A 555 -0.26 -12.59 37.77
CA ILE A 555 0.49 -11.52 37.13
C ILE A 555 -0.17 -10.15 37.41
N PRO A 556 0.53 -9.15 37.95
CA PRO A 556 -0.04 -7.81 38.11
C PRO A 556 -0.35 -7.18 36.75
N VAL A 557 -1.53 -6.57 36.63
CA VAL A 557 -1.99 -5.94 35.38
C VAL A 557 -1.87 -4.42 35.48
N VAL A 558 -1.30 -3.77 34.48
CA VAL A 558 -1.19 -2.31 34.37
C VAL A 558 -2.05 -1.83 33.21
N LEU A 559 -2.98 -0.92 33.49
CA LEU A 559 -3.82 -0.28 32.48
C LEU A 559 -3.27 1.11 32.18
N LEU A 560 -2.93 1.38 30.93
CA LEU A 560 -2.53 2.71 30.47
C LEU A 560 -3.77 3.46 29.99
N THR A 561 -3.99 4.68 30.51
CA THR A 561 -5.07 5.55 30.01
C THR A 561 -4.83 5.92 28.55
N GLU A 562 -5.90 5.96 27.76
CA GLU A 562 -5.87 6.43 26.38
C GLU A 562 -5.44 7.90 26.31
N PRO A 563 -4.42 8.22 25.51
CA PRO A 563 -4.00 9.60 25.34
C PRO A 563 -4.96 10.39 24.44
N TYR A 564 -5.02 11.72 24.63
CA TYR A 564 -5.66 12.57 23.63
C TYR A 564 -4.99 12.42 22.27
N LEU A 565 -5.83 12.48 21.23
CA LEU A 565 -5.47 12.29 19.83
C LEU A 565 -5.75 13.59 19.06
N SER A 566 -5.17 13.71 17.87
CA SER A 566 -5.55 14.77 16.94
C SER A 566 -6.95 14.52 16.40
N GLU A 567 -7.77 15.57 16.38
CA GLU A 567 -9.10 15.51 15.79
C GLU A 567 -9.01 15.44 14.26
N SER A 568 -9.61 14.42 13.66
CA SER A 568 -9.78 14.34 12.21
C SER A 568 -11.08 15.03 11.80
N PRO A 569 -11.07 15.94 10.81
CA PRO A 569 -12.29 16.62 10.38
C PRO A 569 -13.16 15.71 9.51
N GLN A 570 -14.47 15.77 9.73
CA GLN A 570 -15.52 15.31 8.83
C GLN A 570 -15.58 16.19 7.55
N LEU A 571 -16.37 15.77 6.56
CA LEU A 571 -16.57 16.52 5.31
C LEU A 571 -17.11 17.95 5.51
N ASN A 572 -17.87 18.17 6.58
CA ASN A 572 -18.43 19.47 6.98
C ASN A 572 -17.47 20.30 7.86
N GLY A 573 -16.27 19.78 8.16
CA GLY A 573 -15.27 20.42 9.01
C GLY A 573 -15.40 20.19 10.51
N SER A 574 -16.46 19.55 11.00
CA SER A 574 -16.56 19.18 12.43
C SER A 574 -15.68 17.97 12.76
N PRO A 575 -15.10 17.86 13.97
CA PRO A 575 -14.33 16.67 14.34
C PRO A 575 -15.22 15.43 14.42
N TRP A 576 -14.65 14.24 14.27
CA TRP A 576 -15.39 13.01 14.56
C TRP A 576 -15.72 12.93 16.05
N PRO A 577 -16.94 12.49 16.46
CA PRO A 577 -17.31 12.40 17.87
C PRO A 577 -16.36 11.54 18.70
N TYR A 578 -15.83 10.48 18.09
CA TYR A 578 -14.88 9.55 18.70
C TYR A 578 -13.45 10.08 18.81
N ASP A 579 -13.14 11.24 18.21
CA ASP A 579 -11.86 11.93 18.44
C ASP A 579 -11.99 12.99 19.56
N SER A 580 -13.21 13.20 20.09
CA SER A 580 -13.44 14.24 21.08
C SER A 580 -12.81 13.90 22.43
N LYS A 581 -12.30 14.92 23.11
CA LYS A 581 -11.76 14.74 24.47
C LYS A 581 -12.78 14.16 25.44
N THR A 582 -14.06 14.44 25.25
CA THR A 582 -15.13 13.90 26.08
C THR A 582 -15.16 12.37 25.99
N ARG A 583 -15.13 11.83 24.76
CA ARG A 583 -15.09 10.39 24.49
C ARG A 583 -13.92 9.71 25.21
N ILE A 584 -12.71 10.25 25.00
CA ILE A 584 -11.47 9.76 25.60
C ILE A 584 -11.50 9.87 27.14
N ASN A 585 -12.13 10.91 27.68
CA ASN A 585 -12.29 11.07 29.14
C ASN A 585 -13.28 10.07 29.72
N ASP A 586 -14.38 9.80 29.02
CA ASP A 586 -15.38 8.81 29.43
C ASP A 586 -14.76 7.41 29.41
N PHE A 587 -13.99 7.08 28.36
CA PHE A 587 -13.20 5.84 28.29
C PHE A 587 -12.23 5.70 29.45
N ASN A 588 -11.42 6.73 29.69
CA ASN A 588 -10.46 6.72 30.79
C ASN A 588 -11.13 6.64 32.16
N THR A 589 -12.34 7.16 32.30
CA THR A 589 -13.15 7.04 33.53
C THR A 589 -13.62 5.60 33.74
N ILE A 590 -14.12 4.94 32.70
CA ILE A 590 -14.49 3.52 32.74
C ILE A 590 -13.27 2.66 33.05
N LEU A 591 -12.13 2.91 32.40
CA LEU A 591 -10.88 2.17 32.63
C LEU A 591 -10.44 2.27 34.11
N LYS A 592 -10.49 3.47 34.69
CA LYS A 592 -10.20 3.71 36.11
C LYS A 592 -11.21 3.02 37.04
N HIS A 593 -12.49 3.01 36.68
CA HIS A 593 -13.54 2.33 37.44
C HIS A 593 -13.32 0.82 37.46
N VAL A 594 -13.03 0.20 36.32
CA VAL A 594 -12.77 -1.24 36.20
C VAL A 594 -11.53 -1.64 37.02
N ALA A 595 -10.46 -0.85 36.97
CA ALA A 595 -9.28 -1.10 37.79
C ALA A 595 -9.58 -1.04 39.30
N ALA A 596 -10.36 -0.05 39.75
CA ALA A 596 -10.76 0.07 41.16
C ALA A 596 -11.58 -1.14 41.64
N GLN A 597 -12.38 -1.75 40.75
CA GLN A 597 -13.15 -2.96 41.04
C GLN A 597 -12.35 -4.25 41.00
N SER A 598 -11.12 -4.22 40.49
CA SER A 598 -10.26 -5.41 40.39
C SER A 598 -9.60 -5.83 41.72
N HIS A 599 -9.95 -5.20 42.84
CA HIS A 599 -9.45 -5.51 44.18
C HIS A 599 -7.90 -5.55 44.31
N GLY A 600 -7.21 -4.71 43.55
CA GLY A 600 -5.74 -4.60 43.57
C GLY A 600 -5.02 -5.44 42.52
N VAL A 601 -5.75 -6.17 41.67
CA VAL A 601 -5.18 -6.91 40.52
C VAL A 601 -4.67 -5.97 39.43
N ALA A 602 -5.43 -4.93 39.11
CA ALA A 602 -5.11 -3.96 38.07
C ALA A 602 -4.77 -2.58 38.65
N THR A 603 -3.69 -1.97 38.14
CA THR A 603 -3.24 -0.62 38.48
C THR A 603 -3.29 0.29 37.25
N VAL A 604 -3.82 1.50 37.40
CA VAL A 604 -3.85 2.48 36.30
C VAL A 604 -2.62 3.37 36.34
N ILE A 605 -1.96 3.54 35.20
CA ILE A 605 -0.95 4.56 34.98
C ILE A 605 -1.52 5.58 33.97
N ASP A 606 -1.55 6.85 34.39
CA ASP A 606 -2.14 7.94 33.60
C ASP A 606 -1.16 8.41 32.51
N LEU A 607 -1.02 7.58 31.46
CA LEU A 607 -0.27 7.90 30.25
C LEU A 607 -0.79 9.17 29.59
N ASN A 608 -2.10 9.40 29.56
CA ASN A 608 -2.72 10.56 28.94
C ASN A 608 -2.20 11.85 29.58
N ARG A 609 -2.19 11.93 30.91
CA ARG A 609 -1.64 13.09 31.62
C ARG A 609 -0.16 13.31 31.32
N PHE A 610 0.61 12.24 31.13
CA PHE A 610 2.02 12.35 30.78
C PHE A 610 2.21 12.91 29.37
N VAL A 611 1.49 12.39 28.37
CA VAL A 611 1.69 12.75 26.96
C VAL A 611 0.82 13.91 26.47
N SER A 612 -0.08 14.41 27.31
CA SER A 612 -1.01 15.51 27.03
C SER A 612 -0.91 16.61 28.10
N PRO A 613 0.24 17.29 28.22
CA PRO A 613 0.49 18.26 29.28
C PRO A 613 -0.51 19.41 29.19
N GLY A 614 -1.07 19.82 30.34
CA GLY A 614 -2.11 20.84 30.39
C GLY A 614 -3.49 20.37 29.89
N GLY A 615 -3.71 19.07 29.71
CA GLY A 615 -5.02 18.52 29.33
C GLY A 615 -5.36 18.72 27.84
N ASN A 616 -4.34 18.83 26.99
CA ASN A 616 -4.50 19.02 25.56
C ASN A 616 -3.61 18.03 24.79
N PHE A 617 -4.11 17.58 23.64
CA PHE A 617 -3.27 16.91 22.65
C PHE A 617 -2.05 17.77 22.32
N THR A 618 -0.88 17.15 22.20
CA THR A 618 0.31 17.82 21.69
C THR A 618 1.07 16.93 20.71
N GLN A 619 1.58 17.55 19.65
CA GLN A 619 2.43 16.89 18.67
C GLN A 619 3.85 16.67 19.22
N SER A 620 4.30 17.56 20.11
CA SER A 620 5.66 17.61 20.63
C SER A 620 5.71 17.96 22.12
N MET A 621 6.74 17.48 22.82
CA MET A 621 7.01 17.75 24.22
C MET A 621 8.49 18.03 24.42
N ASN A 622 8.83 19.13 25.09
CA ASN A 622 10.21 19.51 25.39
C ASN A 622 11.14 19.52 24.15
N GLY A 623 10.62 19.98 23.00
CA GLY A 623 11.35 20.01 21.73
C GLY A 623 11.42 18.67 20.99
N VAL A 624 10.89 17.60 21.55
CA VAL A 624 10.82 16.26 20.93
C VAL A 624 9.45 16.05 20.32
N GLN A 625 9.36 15.62 19.07
CA GLN A 625 8.10 15.22 18.46
C GLN A 625 7.69 13.86 19.02
N ILE A 626 6.57 13.81 19.75
CA ILE A 626 6.11 12.59 20.45
C ILE A 626 4.95 11.90 19.73
N ARG A 627 4.37 12.53 18.71
CA ARG A 627 3.31 11.97 17.85
C ARG A 627 3.72 11.96 16.39
N THR A 628 3.36 10.91 15.67
CA THR A 628 3.44 10.85 14.21
C THR A 628 2.46 11.85 13.60
N SER A 629 2.60 12.11 12.29
CA SER A 629 1.75 13.06 11.55
C SER A 629 0.26 12.73 11.58
N ASP A 630 -0.11 11.49 11.88
CA ASP A 630 -1.51 11.10 12.05
C ASP A 630 -2.13 11.63 13.36
N GLY A 631 -1.30 12.08 14.30
CA GLY A 631 -1.74 12.60 15.59
C GLY A 631 -2.33 11.55 16.54
N VAL A 632 -2.08 10.27 16.27
CA VAL A 632 -2.55 9.10 17.02
C VAL A 632 -1.36 8.30 17.56
N HIS A 633 -0.42 7.90 16.70
CA HIS A 633 0.68 7.02 17.08
C HIS A 633 1.88 7.77 17.66
N PHE A 634 2.69 7.07 18.44
CA PHE A 634 3.95 7.60 18.96
C PHE A 634 5.06 7.50 17.92
N THR A 635 5.93 8.51 17.87
CA THR A 635 7.20 8.43 17.14
C THR A 635 8.21 7.58 17.93
N GLU A 636 9.34 7.24 17.31
CA GLU A 636 10.46 6.59 18.01
C GLU A 636 10.95 7.37 19.22
N GLN A 637 11.16 8.68 19.06
CA GLN A 637 11.61 9.54 20.14
C GLN A 637 10.52 9.70 21.23
N GLY A 638 9.24 9.77 20.83
CA GLY A 638 8.11 9.80 21.75
C GLY A 638 7.99 8.52 22.57
N SER A 639 8.13 7.37 21.93
CA SER A 639 8.14 6.08 22.62
C SER A 639 9.32 5.98 23.58
N ASP A 640 10.54 6.34 23.16
CA ASP A 640 11.73 6.36 24.03
C ASP A 640 11.49 7.19 25.31
N MET A 641 10.88 8.37 25.17
CA MET A 641 10.51 9.21 26.32
C MET A 641 9.47 8.55 27.23
N ILE A 642 8.45 7.93 26.65
CA ILE A 642 7.37 7.28 27.40
C ILE A 642 7.90 6.05 28.12
N VAL A 643 8.71 5.24 27.47
CA VAL A 643 9.30 4.02 28.05
C VAL A 643 10.24 4.39 29.20
N GLN A 644 11.08 5.42 29.05
CA GLN A 644 11.94 5.89 30.15
C GLN A 644 11.14 6.37 31.36
N TRP A 645 9.97 6.98 31.13
CA TRP A 645 9.05 7.40 32.18
C TRP A 645 8.25 6.24 32.79
N LEU A 646 7.86 5.26 31.98
CA LEU A 646 6.97 4.16 32.33
C LEU A 646 7.73 3.02 33.01
N PHE A 647 8.90 2.65 32.51
CA PHE A 647 9.66 1.47 32.95
C PHE A 647 9.96 1.44 34.46
N PRO A 648 10.40 2.55 35.12
CA PRO A 648 10.61 2.53 36.58
C PRO A 648 9.33 2.20 37.37
N LYS A 649 8.16 2.57 36.84
CA LYS A 649 6.86 2.27 37.46
C LYS A 649 6.50 0.80 37.30
N LEU A 650 6.68 0.25 36.10
CA LEU A 650 6.48 -1.18 35.82
C LEU A 650 7.42 -2.04 36.67
N ASN A 651 8.69 -1.66 36.77
CA ASN A 651 9.68 -2.35 37.59
C ASN A 651 9.30 -2.35 39.07
N THR A 652 8.81 -1.22 39.59
CA THR A 652 8.32 -1.14 40.97
C THR A 652 7.15 -2.11 41.21
N ILE A 653 6.21 -2.19 40.28
CA ILE A 653 5.03 -3.06 40.37
C ILE A 653 5.44 -4.54 40.30
N GLY A 654 6.27 -4.92 39.33
CA GLY A 654 6.74 -6.29 39.15
C GLY A 654 7.61 -6.78 40.32
N MET A 655 8.56 -5.96 40.80
CA MET A 655 9.41 -6.33 41.93
C MET A 655 8.65 -6.45 43.25
N HIS A 656 7.66 -5.57 43.51
CA HIS A 656 6.82 -5.70 44.68
C HIS A 656 6.04 -7.03 44.66
N HIS A 657 5.50 -7.39 43.50
CA HIS A 657 4.81 -8.67 43.33
C HIS A 657 5.74 -9.88 43.53
N TYR A 658 6.94 -9.86 42.92
CA TYR A 658 7.95 -10.92 43.06
C TYR A 658 8.32 -11.16 44.54
N LEU A 659 8.62 -10.09 45.29
CA LEU A 659 9.01 -10.18 46.70
C LEU A 659 7.87 -10.68 47.59
N HIS A 660 6.62 -10.28 47.34
CA HIS A 660 5.46 -10.80 48.08
C HIS A 660 5.18 -12.28 47.78
N HIS A 661 5.50 -12.78 46.58
CA HIS A 661 5.33 -14.20 46.28
C HIS A 661 6.45 -15.07 46.83
N GLU A 662 7.73 -14.66 46.76
CA GLU A 662 8.83 -15.47 47.33
C GLU A 662 8.79 -15.55 48.87
N ILE A 663 8.46 -14.45 49.56
CA ILE A 663 8.45 -14.41 51.03
C ILE A 663 7.30 -15.25 51.62
N PHE A 664 6.18 -15.38 50.91
CA PHE A 664 4.97 -16.04 51.41
C PHE A 664 4.67 -17.42 50.80
N SER A 665 5.37 -17.85 49.73
CA SER A 665 5.16 -19.17 49.10
C SER A 665 6.12 -20.28 49.54
N GLY A 666 7.13 -19.99 50.38
CA GLY A 666 7.85 -20.99 51.16
C GLY A 666 8.51 -22.13 50.36
N THR A 667 9.65 -21.86 49.73
CA THR A 667 10.71 -22.87 49.55
C THR A 667 12.06 -22.25 49.94
N PRO A 668 12.90 -22.92 50.75
CA PRO A 668 14.16 -22.32 51.22
C PRO A 668 15.20 -22.37 50.10
N SER A 669 15.46 -21.23 49.46
CA SER A 669 16.63 -21.08 48.59
C SER A 669 17.90 -21.09 49.46
N THR A 670 18.73 -22.10 49.27
CA THR A 670 20.04 -22.26 49.91
C THR A 670 20.97 -21.11 49.50
N VAL A 671 21.21 -20.18 50.41
CA VAL A 671 22.26 -19.17 50.30
C VAL A 671 23.62 -19.87 50.52
N PRO A 672 24.58 -19.82 49.57
CA PRO A 672 25.94 -20.28 49.85
C PRO A 672 26.67 -19.24 50.72
N PRO A 673 27.55 -19.67 51.65
CA PRO A 673 28.13 -18.77 52.62
C PRO A 673 29.13 -17.79 51.97
N ILE A 674 29.05 -16.54 52.41
CA ILE A 674 29.98 -15.47 52.06
C ILE A 674 31.38 -15.84 52.58
N LYS A 675 32.35 -16.02 51.67
CA LYS A 675 33.78 -16.03 52.02
C LYS A 675 34.20 -14.59 52.32
N LEU A 676 34.42 -14.29 53.59
CA LEU A 676 35.17 -13.12 54.02
C LEU A 676 36.66 -13.40 53.77
N SER A 677 37.29 -12.67 52.85
CA SER A 677 38.75 -12.61 52.74
C SER A 677 39.30 -11.69 53.82
N SER A 678 40.03 -12.25 54.77
CA SER A 678 40.93 -11.50 55.65
C SER A 678 42.30 -11.37 54.99
N SER A 679 42.78 -10.11 54.93
CA SER A 679 44.14 -9.62 54.60
C SER A 679 44.73 -9.96 53.23
#